data_AF-A0A975RBX8-F1
#
_entry.id   AF-A0A975RBX8-F1
#
_cell.length_a   1.000
_cell.length_b   1.000
_cell.length_c   1.000
_cell.angle_alpha   90.00
_cell.angle_beta   90.00
_cell.angle_gamma   90.00
#
_symmetry.space_group_name_H-M   'P 1'
#
loop_
_entity.id
_entity.type
_entity.pdbx_description
1 polymer ?
#
loop_
_entity_poly.entity_id
_entity_poly.type
_entity_poly.pdbx_seq_one_letter_code
_entity_poly.pdbx_strand_id
1 'polypeptide(L)'
;MFKRRLRSLSVAATCAALALTSTVVLTTGTAAAADGPPSLPKGFVLLDSPSGQAAKDLTDFSYLPDGTVLSIGKQGKVAWVATDGHVNQLSQLSVVATQDLGLVGLAVAPDYATSKKIYLARSVPNANGYSLRVASWTVTGAPEPTGLANEQVLLDFPGKSDTHAVTGLVAAPDGTVWASSGDNADFRVNGDPAALRAQNLDQPQGKVLHMTADGKGVPGNPYYDAANPGSVRSKVFASGFRSPFRFSLNPGTGLPIVGDVGNNTWEEVDLVQPGGNYKWPCWEANDAVPAYAGAAECKNLANTPPLWAYRHGDPNNLPPEKGNSVTGGIVYTGESYPEAYRGAYFFADYVGAKIWSLKFDAQGKLTTPPQNPPLAMNIGTPVKFTAATNGDLVYADIWTGKLRRLVYSDKNALPVAKIASTTDPATRIVTFDGSGSFDYDGDTKLTYSWDFGDGSAPATGAKVAHAYATGTDKFTATLTVKDSLGGTGTATTAVAPGNHTPVIELTTPGAATFAVGEPVAVSAKATDAEDGDLAVEWTSLVKHCPGAASCHSHFGPSGTGASFSQPFTDHPDSKMEFTATVTDKAGVTTSATYLAQPREHRVTLKSNVPAALSIPTEGDGTSTQLVTEGTKLGLVAADVATDGAAVFTGWDDGVTSAQREIVVGAGDVTLTANYASPIDARYNAEPALQQTLGSPTGPEIGEANLRYRTYQRGRLYWTKQYGVHEIHNANHTKYVSLGGHAKFGAPITDEIQAPDGVGRYNDLAGTPGTLAASIYWTPANGSFGVWGSIREKWVAQGGAAGPLGYPVTDELTPPDGIGRFNHFTGTPGTKAASIYWSPANGAHSIWGSIRERWSQVGWETGPLGYPKTDEMTTPDGVGKYNHFDKDGSIYWTPTTPASDVYGAIRVRWAALGWERSYLGFPRSGEFGNSLGRRNDFQRGYIQWYSANNTVADRPY
;
A
#
# COMPACT_ATOMS: atom_id res chain seq x y z
N MET A 1 -43.80 -66.37 -29.12
CA MET A 1 -44.08 -65.71 -30.43
C MET A 1 -42.75 -65.41 -31.11
N PHE A 2 -42.70 -65.74 -32.41
CA PHE A 2 -41.62 -65.90 -33.39
C PHE A 2 -40.42 -64.90 -33.35
N LYS A 3 -39.15 -65.40 -33.32
CA LYS A 3 -38.15 -65.63 -34.43
C LYS A 3 -37.49 -64.31 -34.93
N ARG A 4 -36.21 -64.18 -35.34
CA ARG A 4 -35.00 -65.01 -35.54
C ARG A 4 -33.85 -64.08 -36.03
N ARG A 5 -32.60 -64.45 -35.69
CA ARG A 5 -31.35 -64.51 -36.53
C ARG A 5 -30.55 -63.27 -37.03
N LEU A 6 -29.24 -63.38 -36.70
CA LEU A 6 -27.98 -63.25 -37.48
C LEU A 6 -27.53 -61.94 -38.18
N ARG A 7 -26.41 -61.42 -37.64
CA ARG A 7 -25.08 -61.08 -38.23
C ARG A 7 -24.92 -60.48 -39.65
N SER A 8 -24.00 -59.48 -39.65
CA SER A 8 -22.85 -59.18 -40.55
C SER A 8 -22.92 -58.07 -41.64
N LEU A 9 -22.07 -57.04 -41.45
CA LEU A 9 -21.15 -56.32 -42.38
C LEU A 9 -21.77 -55.56 -43.60
N SER A 10 -21.47 -54.29 -43.94
CA SER A 10 -20.18 -53.57 -44.07
C SER A 10 -20.38 -52.04 -44.33
N VAL A 11 -19.45 -51.20 -43.81
CA VAL A 11 -18.69 -50.05 -44.42
C VAL A 11 -19.43 -49.12 -45.42
N ALA A 12 -19.48 -47.76 -45.32
CA ALA A 12 -18.38 -46.79 -45.19
C ALA A 12 -18.85 -45.33 -44.97
N ALA A 13 -17.88 -44.50 -44.53
CA ALA A 13 -17.67 -43.07 -44.83
C ALA A 13 -18.01 -41.97 -43.78
N THR A 14 -16.97 -41.67 -42.99
CA THR A 14 -16.37 -40.34 -42.69
C THR A 14 -17.15 -39.25 -41.94
N CYS A 15 -16.68 -38.93 -40.74
CA CYS A 15 -16.24 -37.59 -40.35
C CYS A 15 -15.20 -37.67 -39.21
N ALA A 16 -14.13 -36.89 -39.35
CA ALA A 16 -12.97 -36.84 -38.46
C ALA A 16 -13.24 -35.99 -37.20
N ALA A 17 -12.71 -36.42 -36.06
CA ALA A 17 -12.41 -35.55 -34.94
C ALA A 17 -11.16 -36.08 -34.21
N LEU A 18 -10.13 -35.24 -34.17
CA LEU A 18 -8.86 -35.48 -33.51
C LEU A 18 -9.07 -35.74 -32.00
N ALA A 19 -8.54 -36.85 -31.51
CA ALA A 19 -8.30 -37.07 -30.10
C ALA A 19 -6.94 -36.44 -29.73
N LEU A 20 -6.95 -35.31 -29.04
CA LEU A 20 -5.79 -34.84 -28.26
C LEU A 20 -5.88 -35.48 -26.88
N THR A 21 -4.97 -36.42 -26.62
CA THR A 21 -4.69 -36.94 -25.29
C THR A 21 -4.05 -35.84 -24.45
N SER A 22 -4.80 -35.27 -23.52
CA SER A 22 -4.28 -34.38 -22.48
C SER A 22 -3.58 -35.22 -21.42
N THR A 23 -2.26 -35.39 -21.54
CA THR A 23 -1.39 -35.74 -20.41
C THR A 23 -1.36 -34.53 -19.46
N VAL A 24 -2.18 -34.59 -18.41
CA VAL A 24 -2.10 -33.65 -17.28
C VAL A 24 -0.85 -33.99 -16.49
N VAL A 25 0.14 -33.10 -16.58
CA VAL A 25 1.33 -33.14 -15.73
C VAL A 25 0.88 -32.81 -14.30
N LEU A 26 1.06 -33.77 -13.40
CA LEU A 26 0.96 -33.58 -11.96
C LEU A 26 2.07 -32.63 -11.51
N THR A 27 1.73 -31.43 -11.04
CA THR A 27 2.61 -30.65 -10.17
C THR A 27 2.05 -30.68 -8.75
N THR A 28 2.44 -31.69 -7.99
CA THR A 28 2.56 -31.51 -6.54
C THR A 28 3.68 -30.50 -6.35
N GLY A 29 3.34 -29.24 -6.06
CA GLY A 29 4.33 -28.20 -5.78
C GLY A 29 5.12 -28.56 -4.53
N THR A 30 6.22 -29.28 -4.69
CA THR A 30 7.25 -29.39 -3.66
C THR A 30 7.87 -28.00 -3.54
N ALA A 31 7.78 -27.37 -2.36
CA ALA A 31 8.57 -26.18 -2.07
C ALA A 31 10.04 -26.51 -2.39
N ALA A 32 10.60 -25.83 -3.40
CA ALA A 32 12.01 -25.94 -3.69
C ALA A 32 12.77 -25.39 -2.48
N ALA A 33 13.78 -26.11 -2.01
CA ALA A 33 14.72 -25.53 -1.06
C ALA A 33 15.32 -24.28 -1.72
N ALA A 34 15.47 -23.20 -0.96
CA ALA A 34 16.20 -22.03 -1.44
C ALA A 34 17.65 -22.45 -1.69
N ASP A 35 18.02 -22.68 -2.95
CA ASP A 35 19.36 -23.12 -3.37
C ASP A 35 20.40 -21.97 -3.38
N GLY A 36 20.10 -20.85 -2.70
CA GLY A 36 20.98 -19.68 -2.60
C GLY A 36 20.87 -18.99 -1.23
N PRO A 37 21.86 -18.14 -0.88
CA PRO A 37 21.83 -17.38 0.37
C PRO A 37 20.60 -16.44 0.42
N PRO A 38 20.09 -16.14 1.63
CA PRO A 38 19.02 -15.17 1.80
C PRO A 38 19.38 -13.83 1.17
N SER A 39 18.47 -13.26 0.38
CA SER A 39 18.53 -11.88 -0.07
C SER A 39 17.79 -11.02 0.95
N LEU A 40 18.48 -10.08 1.58
CA LEU A 40 17.97 -9.24 2.67
C LEU A 40 18.22 -7.76 2.36
N PRO A 41 17.41 -6.83 2.90
CA PRO A 41 17.69 -5.40 2.77
C PRO A 41 19.00 -5.04 3.50
N LYS A 42 19.62 -3.92 3.10
CA LYS A 42 20.85 -3.44 3.72
C LYS A 42 20.69 -3.32 5.25
N GLY A 43 21.70 -3.81 5.98
CA GLY A 43 21.74 -3.80 7.44
C GLY A 43 20.96 -4.93 8.09
N PHE A 44 20.25 -5.77 7.33
CA PHE A 44 19.58 -6.94 7.87
C PHE A 44 20.43 -8.20 7.74
N VAL A 45 20.44 -9.00 8.80
CA VAL A 45 21.01 -10.35 8.84
C VAL A 45 19.96 -11.34 9.33
N LEU A 46 20.12 -12.60 8.95
CA LEU A 46 19.24 -13.69 9.36
C LEU A 46 19.99 -14.64 10.27
N LEU A 47 19.52 -14.76 11.52
CA LEU A 47 20.11 -15.63 12.52
C LEU A 47 19.25 -16.85 12.75
N ASP A 48 19.87 -18.02 12.72
CA ASP A 48 19.21 -19.28 13.04
C ASP A 48 19.25 -19.54 14.55
N SER A 49 18.18 -20.13 15.07
CA SER A 49 18.12 -20.63 16.45
C SER A 49 17.37 -21.97 16.48
N PRO A 50 17.74 -22.87 17.42
CA PRO A 50 17.05 -24.14 17.56
C PRO A 50 15.59 -23.92 17.95
N SER A 51 14.69 -24.71 17.36
CA SER A 51 13.29 -24.77 17.78
C SER A 51 12.98 -26.01 18.62
N GLY A 52 13.87 -27.01 18.62
CA GLY A 52 13.58 -28.34 19.16
C GLY A 52 12.73 -29.23 18.25
N GLN A 53 12.35 -28.76 17.05
CA GLN A 53 11.61 -29.53 16.06
C GLN A 53 12.52 -30.04 14.94
N ALA A 54 12.09 -31.11 14.26
CA ALA A 54 12.78 -31.62 13.09
C ALA A 54 12.50 -30.76 11.85
N ALA A 55 13.34 -30.90 10.82
CA ALA A 55 13.06 -30.37 9.50
C ALA A 55 11.69 -30.86 9.00
N LYS A 56 10.91 -29.95 8.42
CA LYS A 56 9.54 -30.13 7.92
C LYS A 56 8.47 -30.36 8.99
N ASP A 57 8.79 -30.14 10.26
CA ASP A 57 7.86 -30.36 11.37
C ASP A 57 7.45 -29.08 12.08
N LEU A 58 8.29 -28.05 12.18
CA LEU A 58 7.99 -26.82 12.94
C LEU A 58 6.78 -26.06 12.36
N THR A 59 5.67 -26.00 13.10
CA THR A 59 4.43 -25.31 12.66
C THR A 59 4.21 -23.98 13.35
N ASP A 60 4.51 -23.85 14.64
CA ASP A 60 4.26 -22.64 15.44
C ASP A 60 5.25 -22.55 16.61
N PHE A 61 5.41 -21.33 17.15
CA PHE A 61 6.23 -21.07 18.33
C PHE A 61 5.79 -19.77 19.04
N SER A 62 6.17 -19.64 20.31
CA SER A 62 5.90 -18.46 21.11
C SER A 62 6.95 -18.27 22.20
N TYR A 63 7.32 -17.02 22.48
CA TYR A 63 8.21 -16.69 23.59
C TYR A 63 7.45 -16.72 24.91
N LEU A 64 8.12 -17.24 25.94
CA LEU A 64 7.71 -17.12 27.33
C LEU A 64 8.26 -15.80 27.94
N PRO A 65 7.69 -15.32 29.06
CA PRO A 65 8.13 -14.08 29.70
C PRO A 65 9.60 -14.05 30.12
N ASP A 66 10.24 -15.20 30.30
CA ASP A 66 11.65 -15.35 30.65
C ASP A 66 12.59 -15.40 29.43
N GLY A 67 12.06 -15.25 28.22
CA GLY A 67 12.82 -15.28 26.97
C GLY A 67 13.04 -16.69 26.38
N THR A 68 12.60 -17.74 27.06
CA THR A 68 12.61 -19.11 26.53
C THR A 68 11.49 -19.30 25.51
N VAL A 69 11.54 -20.36 24.70
CA VAL A 69 10.59 -20.58 23.61
C VAL A 69 9.79 -21.86 23.83
N LEU A 70 8.48 -21.80 23.62
CA LEU A 70 7.67 -22.99 23.34
C LEU A 70 7.49 -23.14 21.84
N SER A 71 7.68 -24.35 21.32
CA SER A 71 7.47 -24.67 19.91
C SER A 71 6.62 -25.92 19.76
N ILE A 72 5.95 -26.02 18.62
CA ILE A 72 5.17 -27.20 18.25
C ILE A 72 5.54 -27.73 16.87
N GLY A 73 5.52 -29.06 16.77
CA GLY A 73 5.72 -29.79 15.53
C GLY A 73 4.40 -30.35 15.00
N LYS A 74 4.23 -30.36 13.68
CA LYS A 74 3.08 -30.90 12.96
C LYS A 74 2.71 -32.30 13.43
N GLN A 75 3.71 -33.14 13.72
CA GLN A 75 3.55 -34.52 14.21
C GLN A 75 3.10 -34.62 15.67
N GLY A 76 2.83 -33.51 16.35
CA GLY A 76 2.27 -33.48 17.71
C GLY A 76 3.30 -33.26 18.82
N LYS A 77 4.57 -33.01 18.48
CA LYS A 77 5.60 -32.71 19.48
C LYS A 77 5.39 -31.33 20.06
N VAL A 78 5.44 -31.21 21.39
CA VAL A 78 5.51 -29.91 22.10
C VAL A 78 6.88 -29.84 22.77
N ALA A 79 7.64 -28.78 22.49
CA ALA A 79 8.98 -28.58 23.05
C ALA A 79 9.10 -27.22 23.74
N TRP A 80 9.96 -27.18 24.76
CA TRP A 80 10.49 -25.98 25.38
C TRP A 80 11.97 -25.87 25.01
N VAL A 81 12.42 -24.66 24.70
CA VAL A 81 13.79 -24.34 24.31
C VAL A 81 14.31 -23.24 25.21
N ALA A 82 15.39 -23.54 25.92
CA ALA A 82 16.11 -22.61 26.77
C ALA A 82 16.83 -21.53 25.94
N THR A 83 17.22 -20.43 26.58
CA THR A 83 17.94 -19.33 25.92
C THR A 83 19.34 -19.71 25.42
N ASP A 84 19.94 -20.77 25.96
CA ASP A 84 21.21 -21.33 25.50
C ASP A 84 21.04 -22.38 24.36
N GLY A 85 19.79 -22.64 23.95
CA GLY A 85 19.44 -23.60 22.90
C GLY A 85 19.20 -25.03 23.40
N HIS A 86 19.30 -25.31 24.70
CA HIS A 86 18.89 -26.60 25.27
C HIS A 86 17.39 -26.85 25.06
N VAL A 87 17.00 -28.12 24.83
CA VAL A 87 15.61 -28.49 24.44
C VAL A 87 15.05 -29.56 25.38
N ASN A 88 13.87 -29.29 25.94
CA ASN A 88 13.05 -30.28 26.65
C ASN A 88 11.77 -30.58 25.88
N GLN A 89 11.46 -31.86 25.67
CA GLN A 89 10.17 -32.26 25.11
C GLN A 89 9.13 -32.33 26.23
N LEU A 90 8.06 -31.54 26.12
CA LEU A 90 6.99 -31.49 27.12
C LEU A 90 5.93 -32.57 26.89
N SER A 91 5.64 -32.88 25.63
CA SER A 91 4.62 -33.87 25.28
C SER A 91 4.75 -34.35 23.84
N GLN A 92 4.17 -35.53 23.59
CA GLN A 92 3.88 -36.05 22.25
C GLN A 92 2.36 -36.25 22.17
N LEU A 93 1.68 -35.31 21.52
CA LEU A 93 0.24 -35.32 21.38
C LEU A 93 -0.19 -36.16 20.19
N SER A 94 -1.30 -36.91 20.33
CA SER A 94 -1.89 -37.65 19.21
C SER A 94 -2.54 -36.70 18.22
N VAL A 95 -2.17 -36.83 16.94
CA VAL A 95 -2.65 -35.99 15.85
C VAL A 95 -2.85 -36.76 14.55
N VAL A 96 -3.66 -36.21 13.64
CA VAL A 96 -3.66 -36.61 12.21
C VAL A 96 -2.84 -35.59 11.43
N ALA A 97 -1.71 -35.98 10.84
CA ALA A 97 -0.74 -35.05 10.25
C ALA A 97 -0.67 -35.08 8.70
N THR A 98 -1.77 -35.44 8.05
CA THR A 98 -1.89 -35.46 6.58
C THR A 98 -2.12 -34.05 6.03
N GLN A 99 -1.49 -33.71 4.90
CA GLN A 99 -1.63 -32.41 4.24
C GLN A 99 -1.40 -31.22 5.18
N ASP A 100 -2.36 -30.33 5.44
CA ASP A 100 -2.16 -29.21 6.39
C ASP A 100 -2.64 -29.50 7.82
N LEU A 101 -3.11 -30.73 8.07
CA LEU A 101 -3.48 -31.17 9.42
C LEU A 101 -2.24 -31.42 10.29
N GLY A 102 -2.44 -31.40 11.60
CA GLY A 102 -1.44 -31.73 12.61
C GLY A 102 -1.68 -30.98 13.91
N LEU A 103 -0.62 -30.80 14.70
CA LEU A 103 -0.56 -29.77 15.74
C LEU A 103 -0.03 -28.49 15.10
N VAL A 104 -0.88 -27.46 15.00
CA VAL A 104 -0.65 -26.33 14.09
C VAL A 104 -0.79 -24.96 14.73
N GLY A 105 -1.47 -24.83 15.88
CA GLY A 105 -1.61 -23.54 16.57
C GLY A 105 -1.07 -23.57 17.99
N LEU A 106 -0.35 -22.52 18.39
CA LEU A 106 0.13 -22.27 19.74
C LEU A 106 -0.12 -20.81 20.14
N ALA A 107 -0.64 -20.60 21.35
CA ALA A 107 -0.63 -19.28 21.99
C ALA A 107 -0.30 -19.41 23.48
N VAL A 108 0.42 -18.45 24.03
CA VAL A 108 0.78 -18.37 25.44
C VAL A 108 -0.14 -17.36 26.12
N ALA A 109 -0.77 -17.73 27.24
CA ALA A 109 -1.68 -16.83 27.95
C ALA A 109 -0.92 -15.59 28.47
N PRO A 110 -1.51 -14.38 28.46
CA PRO A 110 -0.85 -13.18 28.99
C PRO A 110 -0.44 -13.32 30.46
N ASP A 111 -1.19 -14.10 31.24
CA ASP A 111 -0.93 -14.38 32.65
C ASP A 111 -0.06 -15.64 32.87
N TYR A 112 0.65 -16.13 31.84
CA TYR A 112 1.43 -17.37 31.89
C TYR A 112 2.41 -17.43 33.06
N ALA A 113 3.00 -16.31 33.46
CA ALA A 113 3.92 -16.26 34.61
C ALA A 113 3.30 -16.88 35.88
N THR A 114 2.00 -16.68 36.08
CA THR A 114 1.21 -17.22 37.19
C THR A 114 0.39 -18.44 36.82
N SER A 115 -0.30 -18.42 35.68
CA SER A 115 -1.27 -19.46 35.30
C SER A 115 -0.62 -20.69 34.67
N LYS A 116 0.57 -20.51 34.08
CA LYS A 116 1.26 -21.48 33.22
C LYS A 116 0.40 -21.99 32.07
N LYS A 117 -0.63 -21.23 31.66
CA LYS A 117 -1.58 -21.64 30.63
C LYS A 117 -1.08 -21.37 29.20
N ILE A 118 -1.27 -22.35 28.33
CA ILE A 118 -1.09 -22.22 26.88
C ILE A 118 -2.34 -22.73 26.17
N TYR A 119 -2.48 -22.40 24.89
CA TYR A 119 -3.55 -22.86 24.01
C TYR A 119 -2.95 -23.57 22.81
N LEU A 120 -3.54 -24.71 22.44
CA LEU A 120 -3.10 -25.54 21.32
C LEU A 120 -4.27 -25.80 20.35
N ALA A 121 -4.00 -25.71 19.05
CA ALA A 121 -4.92 -26.13 17.98
C ALA A 121 -4.38 -27.37 17.25
N ARG A 122 -5.19 -28.43 17.17
CA ARG A 122 -4.79 -29.70 16.55
C ARG A 122 -5.94 -30.47 15.92
N SER A 123 -5.60 -31.34 14.98
CA SER A 123 -6.45 -32.43 14.48
C SER A 123 -6.39 -33.64 15.40
N VAL A 124 -7.48 -33.98 16.10
CA VAL A 124 -7.52 -35.10 17.06
C VAL A 124 -8.14 -36.33 16.41
N PRO A 125 -7.42 -37.47 16.29
CA PRO A 125 -8.00 -38.69 15.75
C PRO A 125 -9.14 -39.20 16.62
N ASN A 126 -10.22 -39.68 16.00
CA ASN A 126 -11.37 -40.26 16.68
C ASN A 126 -12.04 -41.35 15.81
N ALA A 127 -13.09 -41.99 16.35
CA ALA A 127 -13.78 -43.10 15.67
C ALA A 127 -14.39 -42.73 14.30
N ASN A 128 -14.63 -41.43 14.05
CA ASN A 128 -15.23 -40.91 12.82
C ASN A 128 -14.17 -40.25 11.91
N GLY A 129 -12.89 -40.54 12.10
CA GLY A 129 -11.77 -39.89 11.42
C GLY A 129 -11.02 -38.98 12.38
N TYR A 130 -11.36 -37.68 12.40
CA TYR A 130 -10.73 -36.72 13.31
C TYR A 130 -11.64 -35.50 13.60
N SER A 131 -11.33 -34.76 14.67
CA SER A 131 -11.94 -33.46 15.00
C SER A 131 -10.89 -32.36 14.97
N LEU A 132 -11.32 -31.14 14.70
CA LEU A 132 -10.49 -29.94 14.81
C LEU A 132 -10.72 -29.32 16.19
N ARG A 133 -9.67 -29.25 17.01
CA ARG A 133 -9.77 -28.91 18.42
C ARG A 133 -8.88 -27.72 18.77
N VAL A 134 -9.44 -26.79 19.55
CA VAL A 134 -8.71 -25.79 20.32
C VAL A 134 -8.89 -26.11 21.80
N ALA A 135 -7.79 -26.23 22.54
CA ALA A 135 -7.82 -26.52 23.96
C ALA A 135 -6.75 -25.72 24.72
N SER A 136 -7.04 -25.37 25.96
CA SER A 136 -6.05 -24.84 26.90
C SER A 136 -5.38 -25.97 27.68
N TRP A 137 -4.14 -25.74 28.08
CA TRP A 137 -3.28 -26.68 28.80
C TRP A 137 -2.49 -25.93 29.87
N THR A 138 -2.14 -26.62 30.94
CA THR A 138 -1.22 -26.12 31.97
C THR A 138 0.17 -26.71 31.73
N VAL A 139 1.19 -25.87 31.57
CA VAL A 139 2.58 -26.29 31.53
C VAL A 139 3.05 -26.66 32.94
N THR A 140 3.73 -27.80 33.07
CA THR A 140 4.25 -28.32 34.34
C THR A 140 5.77 -28.45 34.30
N GLY A 141 6.39 -28.48 35.49
CA GLY A 141 7.85 -28.43 35.65
C GLY A 141 8.35 -26.99 35.87
N ALA A 142 9.20 -26.80 36.88
CA ALA A 142 9.86 -25.55 37.19
C ALA A 142 11.21 -25.84 37.89
N PRO A 143 12.28 -25.06 37.64
CA PRO A 143 12.33 -23.86 36.79
C PRO A 143 12.26 -24.16 35.29
N GLU A 144 12.57 -25.38 34.87
CA GLU A 144 12.47 -25.83 33.48
C GLU A 144 11.16 -26.61 33.26
N PRO A 145 10.34 -26.24 32.26
CA PRO A 145 9.18 -27.02 31.85
C PRO A 145 9.52 -28.45 31.42
N THR A 146 8.74 -29.42 31.89
CA THR A 146 8.91 -30.85 31.58
C THR A 146 7.62 -31.55 31.15
N GLY A 147 6.46 -30.88 31.19
CA GLY A 147 5.19 -31.55 30.89
C GLY A 147 4.02 -30.63 30.56
N LEU A 148 2.91 -31.26 30.13
CA LEU A 148 1.60 -30.64 29.95
C LEU A 148 0.53 -31.42 30.74
N ALA A 149 -0.41 -30.69 31.35
CA ALA A 149 -1.53 -31.26 32.09
C ALA A 149 -2.82 -30.43 31.88
N ASN A 150 -3.95 -30.94 32.40
CA ASN A 150 -5.23 -30.23 32.48
C ASN A 150 -5.76 -29.70 31.14
N GLU A 151 -5.90 -30.56 30.12
CA GLU A 151 -6.56 -30.18 28.86
C GLU A 151 -8.00 -29.72 29.14
N GLN A 152 -8.32 -28.48 28.77
CA GLN A 152 -9.68 -27.95 28.74
C GLN A 152 -10.03 -27.57 27.30
N VAL A 153 -11.07 -28.19 26.75
CA VAL A 153 -11.52 -27.95 25.37
C VAL A 153 -12.31 -26.64 25.28
N LEU A 154 -11.95 -25.78 24.33
CA LEU A 154 -12.63 -24.50 24.04
C LEU A 154 -13.49 -24.59 22.77
N LEU A 155 -13.01 -25.34 21.78
CA LEU A 155 -13.68 -25.57 20.50
C LEU A 155 -13.34 -26.98 20.02
N ASP A 156 -14.33 -27.73 19.56
CA ASP A 156 -14.14 -29.07 18.98
C ASP A 156 -15.27 -29.32 17.98
N PHE A 157 -14.92 -29.67 16.74
CA PHE A 157 -15.90 -29.97 15.69
C PHE A 157 -15.35 -30.99 14.70
N PRO A 158 -16.22 -31.78 14.04
CA PRO A 158 -15.76 -32.82 13.12
C PRO A 158 -15.07 -32.23 11.89
N GLY A 159 -13.93 -32.82 11.53
CA GLY A 159 -13.26 -32.54 10.26
C GLY A 159 -13.90 -33.31 9.10
N LYS A 160 -13.72 -32.79 7.89
CA LYS A 160 -14.29 -33.30 6.63
C LYS A 160 -13.22 -33.55 5.56
N SER A 161 -12.30 -32.60 5.38
CA SER A 161 -11.21 -32.63 4.39
C SER A 161 -9.85 -32.62 5.07
N ASP A 162 -8.80 -33.14 4.47
CA ASP A 162 -7.42 -33.06 5.00
C ASP A 162 -6.77 -31.66 4.83
N THR A 163 -7.56 -30.64 4.51
CA THR A 163 -7.10 -29.26 4.28
C THR A 163 -7.98 -28.21 4.97
N HIS A 164 -7.44 -26.99 5.10
CA HIS A 164 -8.08 -25.78 5.63
C HIS A 164 -8.62 -25.96 7.05
N ALA A 165 -7.76 -26.47 7.93
CA ALA A 165 -8.05 -26.72 9.34
C ALA A 165 -8.11 -25.43 10.20
N VAL A 166 -8.17 -25.60 11.53
CA VAL A 166 -7.95 -24.53 12.51
C VAL A 166 -6.46 -24.28 12.62
N THR A 167 -6.00 -23.04 12.42
CA THR A 167 -4.55 -22.75 12.28
C THR A 167 -4.09 -21.67 13.25
N GLY A 168 -4.53 -20.42 13.10
CA GLY A 168 -4.08 -19.29 13.90
C GLY A 168 -4.66 -19.29 15.31
N LEU A 169 -3.82 -19.06 16.32
CA LEU A 169 -4.23 -18.74 17.69
C LEU A 169 -3.53 -17.46 18.16
N VAL A 170 -4.29 -16.61 18.85
CA VAL A 170 -3.75 -15.44 19.58
C VAL A 170 -4.44 -15.38 20.94
N ALA A 171 -3.66 -15.38 22.03
CA ALA A 171 -4.17 -15.04 23.35
C ALA A 171 -3.97 -13.54 23.55
N ALA A 172 -5.06 -12.78 23.61
CA ALA A 172 -5.03 -11.33 23.64
C ALA A 172 -4.76 -10.81 25.06
N PRO A 173 -4.19 -9.60 25.22
CA PRO A 173 -3.87 -9.03 26.53
C PRO A 173 -5.05 -8.90 27.51
N ASP A 174 -6.28 -8.87 27.00
CA ASP A 174 -7.51 -8.84 27.80
C ASP A 174 -7.92 -10.21 28.39
N GLY A 175 -7.11 -11.25 28.15
CA GLY A 175 -7.35 -12.61 28.62
C GLY A 175 -8.28 -13.43 27.73
N THR A 176 -8.66 -12.93 26.57
CA THR A 176 -9.43 -13.66 25.55
C THR A 176 -8.53 -14.44 24.61
N VAL A 177 -9.14 -15.34 23.83
CA VAL A 177 -8.49 -16.23 22.88
C VAL A 177 -9.16 -16.09 21.53
N TRP A 178 -8.36 -15.79 20.53
CA TRP A 178 -8.76 -15.72 19.13
C TRP A 178 -8.30 -16.97 18.40
N ALA A 179 -9.14 -17.48 17.50
CA ALA A 179 -8.82 -18.62 16.66
C ALA A 179 -9.28 -18.41 15.22
N SER A 180 -8.49 -18.85 14.24
CA SER A 180 -8.91 -18.89 12.83
C SER A 180 -9.22 -20.32 12.40
N SER A 181 -10.31 -20.49 11.64
CA SER A 181 -10.73 -21.78 11.09
C SER A 181 -11.00 -21.65 9.60
N GLY A 182 -10.35 -22.48 8.79
CA GLY A 182 -10.65 -22.60 7.37
C GLY A 182 -12.01 -23.24 7.09
N ASP A 183 -12.40 -23.25 5.82
CA ASP A 183 -13.67 -23.77 5.33
C ASP A 183 -13.77 -25.31 5.45
N ASN A 184 -12.62 -25.97 5.63
CA ASN A 184 -12.40 -27.41 5.66
C ASN A 184 -13.12 -28.15 4.52
N ALA A 185 -13.16 -27.53 3.33
CA ALA A 185 -13.64 -28.09 2.08
C ALA A 185 -12.52 -28.85 1.36
N ASP A 186 -12.89 -29.74 0.44
CA ASP A 186 -11.91 -30.43 -0.38
C ASP A 186 -11.54 -29.59 -1.61
N PHE A 187 -10.34 -28.98 -1.58
CA PHE A 187 -9.83 -28.17 -2.69
C PHE A 187 -9.70 -28.94 -4.01
N ARG A 188 -9.67 -30.28 -3.97
CA ARG A 188 -9.60 -31.15 -5.16
C ARG A 188 -10.95 -31.25 -5.87
N VAL A 189 -12.04 -30.86 -5.21
CA VAL A 189 -13.39 -30.85 -5.77
C VAL A 189 -13.73 -29.42 -6.19
N ASN A 190 -13.75 -29.19 -7.50
CA ASN A 190 -14.13 -27.88 -8.04
C ASN A 190 -15.58 -27.56 -7.66
N GLY A 191 -15.78 -26.50 -6.86
CA GLY A 191 -17.09 -26.11 -6.36
C GLY A 191 -17.64 -26.99 -5.24
N ASP A 192 -16.78 -27.53 -4.35
CA ASP A 192 -17.23 -28.30 -3.18
C ASP A 192 -18.27 -27.52 -2.35
N PRO A 193 -19.52 -28.00 -2.24
CA PRO A 193 -20.56 -27.34 -1.44
C PRO A 193 -20.16 -27.16 0.04
N ALA A 194 -19.19 -27.93 0.54
CA ALA A 194 -18.69 -27.79 1.89
C ALA A 194 -18.06 -26.41 2.16
N ALA A 195 -17.56 -25.71 1.14
CA ALA A 195 -17.01 -24.36 1.26
C ALA A 195 -18.07 -23.31 1.60
N LEU A 196 -19.34 -23.53 1.22
CA LEU A 196 -20.46 -22.63 1.53
C LEU A 196 -20.72 -22.50 3.04
N ARG A 197 -20.21 -23.42 3.87
CA ARG A 197 -20.24 -23.29 5.34
C ARG A 197 -19.52 -22.04 5.84
N ALA A 198 -18.58 -21.48 5.08
CA ALA A 198 -17.94 -20.20 5.38
C ALA A 198 -18.97 -19.07 5.55
N GLN A 199 -20.10 -19.13 4.83
CA GLN A 199 -21.20 -18.18 4.88
C GLN A 199 -22.20 -18.45 6.02
N ASN A 200 -22.21 -19.64 6.61
CA ASN A 200 -23.11 -20.00 7.70
C ASN A 200 -22.51 -19.64 9.07
N LEU A 201 -23.15 -18.72 9.78
CA LEU A 201 -22.69 -18.24 11.10
C LEU A 201 -22.85 -19.27 12.23
N ASP A 202 -23.65 -20.31 12.04
CA ASP A 202 -23.83 -21.40 13.02
C ASP A 202 -22.80 -22.52 12.85
N GLN A 203 -21.88 -22.38 11.89
CA GLN A 203 -20.85 -23.35 11.55
C GLN A 203 -19.46 -22.76 11.78
N PRO A 204 -18.51 -23.51 12.37
CA PRO A 204 -17.20 -22.96 12.76
C PRO A 204 -16.24 -22.76 11.58
N GLN A 205 -16.56 -23.33 10.41
CA GLN A 205 -15.71 -23.28 9.23
C GLN A 205 -15.72 -21.89 8.56
N GLY A 206 -14.56 -21.46 8.06
CA GLY A 206 -14.37 -20.18 7.37
C GLY A 206 -14.60 -18.97 8.27
N LYS A 207 -14.06 -19.00 9.50
CA LYS A 207 -14.30 -18.00 10.56
C LYS A 207 -13.01 -17.49 11.18
N VAL A 208 -13.06 -16.24 11.63
CA VAL A 208 -12.26 -15.75 12.75
C VAL A 208 -13.16 -15.74 13.98
N LEU A 209 -12.74 -16.44 15.03
CA LEU A 209 -13.47 -16.68 16.27
C LEU A 209 -12.79 -15.92 17.42
N HIS A 210 -13.60 -15.35 18.32
CA HIS A 210 -13.16 -14.64 19.51
C HIS A 210 -13.88 -15.20 20.73
N MET A 211 -13.11 -15.81 21.63
CA MET A 211 -13.59 -16.58 22.76
C MET A 211 -12.98 -16.08 24.06
N THR A 212 -13.72 -16.20 25.16
CA THR A 212 -13.16 -16.11 26.51
C THR A 212 -12.27 -17.32 26.80
N ALA A 213 -11.45 -17.24 27.85
CA ALA A 213 -10.53 -18.32 28.24
C ALA A 213 -11.23 -19.66 28.57
N ASP A 214 -12.54 -19.65 28.88
CA ASP A 214 -13.35 -20.86 29.12
C ASP A 214 -14.03 -21.40 27.85
N GLY A 215 -13.81 -20.74 26.71
CA GLY A 215 -14.32 -21.12 25.40
C GLY A 215 -15.67 -20.51 25.04
N LYS A 216 -16.33 -19.70 25.87
CA LYS A 216 -17.56 -18.99 25.44
C LYS A 216 -17.25 -17.83 24.51
N GLY A 217 -18.20 -17.42 23.68
CA GLY A 217 -18.13 -16.16 22.94
C GLY A 217 -17.94 -14.95 23.86
N VAL A 218 -17.19 -13.96 23.41
CA VAL A 218 -16.93 -12.74 24.20
C VAL A 218 -18.14 -11.80 24.11
N PRO A 219 -18.65 -11.28 25.23
CA PRO A 219 -19.64 -10.21 25.21
C PRO A 219 -19.10 -8.99 24.44
N GLY A 220 -19.75 -8.66 23.33
CA GLY A 220 -19.25 -7.66 22.37
C GLY A 220 -18.93 -8.23 20.99
N ASN A 221 -18.89 -9.56 20.84
CA ASN A 221 -18.88 -10.16 19.51
C ASN A 221 -20.14 -9.76 18.71
N PRO A 222 -20.03 -9.54 17.40
CA PRO A 222 -21.13 -9.05 16.54
C PRO A 222 -22.40 -9.91 16.57
N TYR A 223 -22.23 -11.22 16.78
CA TYR A 223 -23.32 -12.20 16.77
C TYR A 223 -23.52 -12.88 18.14
N TYR A 224 -23.06 -12.22 19.21
CA TYR A 224 -23.17 -12.74 20.56
C TYR A 224 -24.62 -12.89 21.02
N ASP A 225 -24.97 -14.08 21.49
CA ASP A 225 -26.22 -14.35 22.21
C ASP A 225 -25.92 -14.65 23.68
N ALA A 226 -26.38 -13.77 24.57
CA ALA A 226 -26.22 -13.93 26.01
C ALA A 226 -26.96 -15.15 26.58
N ALA A 227 -28.03 -15.61 25.93
CA ALA A 227 -28.74 -16.83 26.32
C ALA A 227 -28.00 -18.10 25.86
N ASN A 228 -27.14 -17.99 24.85
CA ASN A 228 -26.34 -19.10 24.33
C ASN A 228 -24.89 -18.69 24.05
N PRO A 229 -24.12 -18.32 25.10
CA PRO A 229 -22.76 -17.82 24.94
C PRO A 229 -21.80 -18.92 24.46
N GLY A 230 -22.16 -20.19 24.58
CA GLY A 230 -21.37 -21.33 24.11
C GLY A 230 -21.58 -21.66 22.62
N SER A 231 -22.58 -21.08 21.96
CA SER A 231 -22.87 -21.37 20.54
C SER A 231 -21.70 -20.95 19.63
N VAL A 232 -21.57 -21.62 18.48
CA VAL A 232 -20.61 -21.22 17.45
C VAL A 232 -20.83 -19.77 17.05
N ARG A 233 -22.09 -19.39 16.78
CA ARG A 233 -22.47 -18.02 16.41
C ARG A 233 -21.97 -16.99 17.41
N SER A 234 -22.12 -17.24 18.72
CA SER A 234 -21.62 -16.32 19.75
C SER A 234 -20.10 -16.14 19.75
N LYS A 235 -19.35 -17.11 19.21
CA LYS A 235 -17.88 -17.05 19.08
C LYS A 235 -17.44 -16.32 17.79
N VAL A 236 -18.32 -16.14 16.81
CA VAL A 236 -17.94 -15.56 15.50
C VAL A 236 -17.66 -14.06 15.64
N PHE A 237 -16.45 -13.67 15.26
CA PHE A 237 -16.09 -12.26 15.06
C PHE A 237 -16.26 -11.86 13.59
N ALA A 238 -15.81 -12.69 12.66
CA ALA A 238 -15.96 -12.49 11.22
C ALA A 238 -16.08 -13.84 10.48
N SER A 239 -16.63 -13.80 9.27
CA SER A 239 -16.91 -15.00 8.46
C SER A 239 -16.48 -14.87 6.99
N GLY A 240 -16.59 -15.94 6.22
CA GLY A 240 -16.36 -15.91 4.77
C GLY A 240 -14.89 -16.00 4.38
N PHE A 241 -14.08 -16.74 5.12
CA PHE A 241 -12.67 -17.02 4.78
C PHE A 241 -12.52 -18.42 4.18
N ARG A 242 -11.50 -18.62 3.33
CA ARG A 242 -11.15 -19.94 2.79
C ARG A 242 -10.25 -20.71 3.74
N SER A 243 -9.05 -20.17 3.98
CA SER A 243 -8.01 -20.72 4.81
C SER A 243 -7.23 -19.56 5.44
N PRO A 244 -7.78 -18.95 6.51
CA PRO A 244 -7.18 -17.82 7.22
C PRO A 244 -5.91 -18.27 7.97
N PHE A 245 -4.82 -18.44 7.21
CA PHE A 245 -3.55 -19.02 7.60
C PHE A 245 -2.64 -17.97 8.24
N ARG A 246 -2.73 -17.97 9.58
CA ARG A 246 -2.10 -17.02 10.50
C ARG A 246 -2.71 -15.63 10.48
N PHE A 247 -2.75 -15.05 11.67
CA PHE A 247 -3.15 -13.68 11.89
C PHE A 247 -2.50 -13.14 13.16
N SER A 248 -2.48 -11.83 13.27
CA SER A 248 -2.12 -11.11 14.49
C SER A 248 -3.15 -10.02 14.77
N LEU A 249 -3.16 -9.48 15.98
CA LEU A 249 -3.99 -8.32 16.31
C LEU A 249 -3.18 -7.05 16.05
N ASN A 250 -3.77 -6.10 15.33
CA ASN A 250 -3.18 -4.78 15.13
C ASN A 250 -3.02 -4.10 16.50
N PRO A 251 -1.81 -3.71 16.90
CA PRO A 251 -1.56 -3.13 18.23
C PRO A 251 -2.25 -1.77 18.45
N GLY A 252 -2.56 -1.04 17.38
CA GLY A 252 -3.24 0.26 17.46
C GLY A 252 -4.77 0.16 17.56
N THR A 253 -5.38 -0.84 16.92
CA THR A 253 -6.85 -0.97 16.82
C THR A 253 -7.43 -2.18 17.53
N GLY A 254 -6.61 -3.18 17.86
CA GLY A 254 -7.04 -4.49 18.36
C GLY A 254 -7.70 -5.40 17.30
N LEU A 255 -7.79 -4.96 16.05
CA LEU A 255 -8.43 -5.72 14.98
C LEU A 255 -7.50 -6.79 14.39
N PRO A 256 -8.00 -7.99 14.02
CA PRO A 256 -7.18 -9.00 13.38
C PRO A 256 -6.68 -8.56 11.99
N ILE A 257 -5.44 -8.90 11.65
CA ILE A 257 -4.89 -8.84 10.29
C ILE A 257 -4.58 -10.27 9.87
N VAL A 258 -5.26 -10.76 8.84
CA VAL A 258 -5.28 -12.18 8.45
C VAL A 258 -4.60 -12.35 7.10
N GLY A 259 -3.78 -13.39 6.93
CA GLY A 259 -3.47 -13.92 5.61
C GLY A 259 -4.49 -14.99 5.26
N ASP A 260 -5.25 -14.83 4.18
CA ASP A 260 -6.21 -15.84 3.71
C ASP A 260 -5.66 -16.53 2.46
N VAL A 261 -5.35 -17.82 2.57
CA VAL A 261 -4.83 -18.61 1.45
C VAL A 261 -5.98 -18.89 0.50
N GLY A 262 -5.93 -18.23 -0.66
CA GLY A 262 -6.95 -18.33 -1.69
C GLY A 262 -6.92 -19.66 -2.44
N ASN A 263 -7.66 -19.75 -3.54
CA ASN A 263 -7.94 -21.02 -4.18
C ASN A 263 -6.92 -21.38 -5.26
N ASN A 264 -7.06 -20.80 -6.45
CA ASN A 264 -6.24 -21.13 -7.62
C ASN A 264 -5.59 -19.90 -8.26
N THR A 265 -5.96 -18.69 -7.83
CA THR A 265 -5.60 -17.48 -8.56
C THR A 265 -5.01 -16.39 -7.70
N TRP A 266 -5.45 -16.26 -6.45
CA TRP A 266 -5.06 -15.14 -5.59
C TRP A 266 -4.70 -15.59 -4.18
N GLU A 267 -3.82 -14.81 -3.58
CA GLU A 267 -3.53 -14.81 -2.15
C GLU A 267 -3.92 -13.46 -1.55
N GLU A 268 -4.37 -13.44 -0.30
CA GLU A 268 -5.01 -12.26 0.29
C GLU A 268 -4.46 -11.91 1.68
N VAL A 269 -4.39 -10.61 1.95
CA VAL A 269 -4.21 -10.06 3.30
C VAL A 269 -5.43 -9.20 3.61
N ASP A 270 -6.03 -9.41 4.77
CA ASP A 270 -7.27 -8.76 5.20
C ASP A 270 -7.12 -8.05 6.54
N LEU A 271 -7.62 -6.82 6.63
CA LEU A 271 -7.91 -6.18 7.91
C LEU A 271 -9.33 -6.55 8.34
N VAL A 272 -9.43 -7.31 9.44
CA VAL A 272 -10.69 -7.95 9.86
C VAL A 272 -11.57 -7.01 10.67
N GLN A 273 -12.77 -6.74 10.16
CA GLN A 273 -13.77 -5.89 10.84
C GLN A 273 -14.78 -6.74 11.63
N PRO A 274 -15.33 -6.23 12.75
CA PRO A 274 -16.38 -6.90 13.49
C PRO A 274 -17.61 -7.14 12.59
N GLY A 275 -18.02 -8.39 12.44
CA GLY A 275 -19.17 -8.80 11.62
C GLY A 275 -18.87 -8.78 10.13
N GLY A 276 -17.60 -8.59 9.75
CA GLY A 276 -17.15 -8.65 8.37
C GLY A 276 -17.38 -10.02 7.75
N ASN A 277 -17.74 -10.01 6.47
CA ASN A 277 -17.83 -11.21 5.65
C ASN A 277 -16.83 -11.08 4.51
N TYR A 278 -15.85 -11.99 4.42
CA TYR A 278 -14.74 -11.98 3.46
C TYR A 278 -15.05 -12.76 2.19
N LYS A 279 -16.36 -13.04 2.00
CA LYS A 279 -17.00 -13.35 0.73
C LYS A 279 -16.63 -14.70 0.10
N TRP A 280 -15.68 -15.46 0.64
CA TRP A 280 -15.44 -16.85 0.25
C TRP A 280 -16.67 -17.73 0.55
N PRO A 281 -17.11 -18.63 -0.37
CA PRO A 281 -16.44 -19.01 -1.62
C PRO A 281 -16.95 -18.28 -2.87
N CYS A 282 -17.72 -17.20 -2.70
CA CYS A 282 -18.31 -16.48 -3.82
C CYS A 282 -17.27 -15.61 -4.56
N TRP A 283 -16.26 -15.12 -3.84
CA TRP A 283 -15.18 -14.29 -4.34
C TRP A 283 -13.82 -14.82 -3.87
N GLU A 284 -12.82 -14.65 -4.72
CA GLU A 284 -11.39 -14.86 -4.46
C GLU A 284 -10.68 -13.56 -4.87
N ALA A 285 -10.24 -12.80 -3.89
CA ALA A 285 -9.77 -11.43 -3.98
C ALA A 285 -10.79 -10.55 -4.72
N ASN A 286 -10.45 -10.11 -5.93
CA ASN A 286 -11.33 -9.26 -6.75
C ASN A 286 -12.17 -10.05 -7.76
N ASP A 287 -11.94 -11.35 -7.89
CA ASP A 287 -12.53 -12.19 -8.93
C ASP A 287 -13.68 -13.04 -8.37
N ALA A 288 -14.80 -13.09 -9.08
CA ALA A 288 -15.90 -13.98 -8.73
C ALA A 288 -15.51 -15.43 -9.05
N VAL A 289 -15.81 -16.37 -8.14
CA VAL A 289 -15.47 -17.78 -8.33
C VAL A 289 -16.57 -18.48 -9.14
N PRO A 290 -16.34 -18.86 -10.41
CA PRO A 290 -17.41 -19.33 -11.29
C PRO A 290 -18.12 -20.59 -10.79
N ALA A 291 -17.39 -21.45 -10.06
CA ALA A 291 -17.92 -22.69 -9.51
C ALA A 291 -19.06 -22.48 -8.50
N TYR A 292 -19.13 -21.31 -7.85
CA TYR A 292 -20.14 -21.00 -6.82
C TYR A 292 -21.18 -19.98 -7.28
N ALA A 293 -21.09 -19.44 -8.50
CA ALA A 293 -22.00 -18.40 -9.00
C ALA A 293 -23.50 -18.79 -8.95
N GLY A 294 -23.80 -20.09 -9.04
CA GLY A 294 -25.16 -20.62 -8.97
C GLY A 294 -25.71 -20.81 -7.55
N ALA A 295 -24.86 -20.79 -6.52
CA ALA A 295 -25.23 -21.03 -5.12
C ALA A 295 -26.12 -19.90 -4.58
N ALA A 296 -27.09 -20.24 -3.74
CA ALA A 296 -28.05 -19.26 -3.22
C ALA A 296 -27.35 -18.18 -2.37
N GLU A 297 -26.32 -18.59 -1.64
CA GLU A 297 -25.46 -17.76 -0.80
C GLU A 297 -24.68 -16.71 -1.60
N CYS A 298 -24.42 -16.96 -2.89
CA CYS A 298 -23.57 -16.10 -3.72
C CYS A 298 -24.34 -15.14 -4.64
N LYS A 299 -25.64 -15.34 -4.86
CA LYS A 299 -26.42 -14.60 -5.89
C LYS A 299 -26.48 -13.08 -5.72
N ASN A 300 -26.38 -12.57 -4.49
CA ASN A 300 -26.47 -11.14 -4.20
C ASN A 300 -25.33 -10.65 -3.28
N LEU A 301 -24.25 -11.42 -3.21
CA LEU A 301 -23.14 -11.10 -2.32
C LEU A 301 -22.13 -10.24 -3.08
N ALA A 302 -22.20 -8.92 -2.89
CA ALA A 302 -21.24 -7.98 -3.50
C ALA A 302 -19.84 -8.14 -2.88
N ASN A 303 -18.80 -7.98 -3.70
CA ASN A 303 -17.43 -8.12 -3.22
C ASN A 303 -17.01 -6.98 -2.27
N THR A 304 -16.04 -7.25 -1.41
CA THR A 304 -15.28 -6.26 -0.65
C THR A 304 -13.80 -6.57 -0.86
N PRO A 305 -13.03 -5.71 -1.54
CA PRO A 305 -11.63 -6.02 -1.82
C PRO A 305 -10.81 -6.24 -0.55
N PRO A 306 -9.84 -7.17 -0.57
CA PRO A 306 -8.91 -7.36 0.54
C PRO A 306 -8.00 -6.15 0.72
N LEU A 307 -7.31 -6.06 1.87
CA LEU A 307 -6.32 -5.01 2.12
C LEU A 307 -5.18 -5.08 1.08
N TRP A 308 -4.77 -6.29 0.72
CA TRP A 308 -3.86 -6.55 -0.39
C TRP A 308 -4.14 -7.92 -1.00
N ALA A 309 -3.92 -8.07 -2.31
CA ALA A 309 -3.94 -9.35 -2.97
C ALA A 309 -2.84 -9.45 -4.02
N TYR A 310 -2.31 -10.65 -4.22
CA TYR A 310 -1.31 -10.94 -5.26
C TYR A 310 -1.64 -12.24 -5.99
N ARG A 311 -1.29 -12.30 -7.29
CA ARG A 311 -1.60 -13.45 -8.13
C ARG A 311 -0.64 -14.61 -7.92
N HIS A 312 -1.18 -15.81 -8.07
CA HIS A 312 -0.38 -17.02 -8.24
C HIS A 312 0.56 -16.91 -9.44
N GLY A 313 1.76 -17.47 -9.29
CA GLY A 313 2.76 -17.59 -10.34
C GLY A 313 3.23 -19.03 -10.51
N ASP A 314 3.99 -19.30 -11.56
CA ASP A 314 4.55 -20.64 -11.80
C ASP A 314 5.51 -21.00 -10.66
N PRO A 315 5.28 -22.09 -9.90
CA PRO A 315 6.18 -22.51 -8.84
C PRO A 315 7.61 -22.80 -9.31
N ASN A 316 7.81 -23.16 -10.58
CA ASN A 316 9.12 -23.48 -11.15
C ASN A 316 9.85 -22.25 -11.70
N ASN A 317 9.14 -21.14 -11.86
CA ASN A 317 9.67 -19.89 -12.38
C ASN A 317 8.87 -18.74 -11.80
N LEU A 318 8.99 -18.54 -10.49
CA LEU A 318 8.14 -17.62 -9.74
C LEU A 318 8.76 -16.21 -9.74
N PRO A 319 8.18 -15.23 -10.46
CA PRO A 319 8.69 -13.86 -10.47
C PRO A 319 8.70 -13.26 -9.05
N PRO A 320 9.63 -12.34 -8.72
CA PRO A 320 9.72 -11.75 -7.38
C PRO A 320 8.39 -11.24 -6.84
N GLU A 321 7.55 -10.61 -7.67
CA GLU A 321 6.27 -10.01 -7.31
C GLU A 321 5.09 -10.98 -7.11
N LYS A 322 5.27 -12.29 -7.40
CA LYS A 322 4.23 -13.32 -7.26
C LYS A 322 4.50 -14.28 -6.10
N GLY A 323 3.46 -15.00 -5.69
CA GLY A 323 3.50 -16.03 -4.65
C GLY A 323 2.29 -16.96 -4.75
N ASN A 324 2.28 -18.07 -4.02
CA ASN A 324 1.26 -19.13 -4.14
C ASN A 324 0.70 -19.63 -2.79
N SER A 325 1.08 -19.01 -1.67
CA SER A 325 0.55 -19.35 -0.35
C SER A 325 0.95 -18.29 0.67
N VAL A 326 0.04 -17.38 1.01
CA VAL A 326 0.27 -16.34 2.01
C VAL A 326 0.43 -16.94 3.41
N THR A 327 1.35 -16.36 4.17
CA THR A 327 1.48 -16.55 5.61
C THR A 327 1.28 -15.20 6.28
N GLY A 328 0.19 -15.06 7.03
CA GLY A 328 -0.07 -13.88 7.85
C GLY A 328 1.05 -13.65 8.87
N GLY A 329 1.43 -12.40 9.09
CA GLY A 329 2.52 -12.04 9.98
C GLY A 329 2.12 -11.03 11.06
N ILE A 330 2.98 -10.04 11.32
CA ILE A 330 2.87 -9.14 12.48
C ILE A 330 3.12 -7.69 12.10
N VAL A 331 2.50 -6.76 12.85
CA VAL A 331 2.86 -5.34 12.79
C VAL A 331 4.13 -5.13 13.61
N TYR A 332 5.15 -4.54 12.98
CA TYR A 332 6.39 -4.19 13.66
C TYR A 332 6.19 -3.00 14.60
N THR A 333 6.37 -3.25 15.89
CA THR A 333 6.27 -2.28 16.99
C THR A 333 7.61 -2.00 17.67
N GLY A 334 8.68 -2.66 17.23
CA GLY A 334 10.02 -2.49 17.76
C GLY A 334 10.69 -1.19 17.33
N GLU A 335 11.87 -0.97 17.88
CA GLU A 335 12.74 0.16 17.54
C GLU A 335 14.10 -0.27 16.97
N SER A 336 14.38 -1.57 16.93
CA SER A 336 15.62 -2.15 16.41
C SER A 336 15.83 -1.94 14.91
N TYR A 337 14.77 -1.76 14.13
CA TYR A 337 14.80 -1.56 12.68
C TYR A 337 14.69 -0.06 12.36
N PRO A 338 15.07 0.37 11.14
CA PRO A 338 14.91 1.75 10.70
C PRO A 338 13.49 2.26 10.91
N GLU A 339 13.36 3.56 11.17
CA GLU A 339 12.08 4.24 11.39
C GLU A 339 11.06 3.95 10.27
N ALA A 340 11.52 3.77 9.04
CA ALA A 340 10.71 3.40 7.90
C ALA A 340 9.88 2.12 8.09
N TYR A 341 10.31 1.17 8.94
CA TYR A 341 9.58 -0.08 9.21
C TYR A 341 8.60 0.02 10.39
N ARG A 342 8.66 1.09 11.19
CA ARG A 342 7.73 1.27 12.32
C ARG A 342 6.28 1.32 11.83
N GLY A 343 5.44 0.48 12.44
CA GLY A 343 4.04 0.31 12.05
C GLY A 343 3.81 -0.44 10.73
N ALA A 344 4.85 -1.00 10.10
CA ALA A 344 4.68 -1.85 8.93
C ALA A 344 4.19 -3.25 9.33
N TYR A 345 3.23 -3.78 8.58
CA TYR A 345 2.80 -5.17 8.69
C TYR A 345 3.65 -6.03 7.77
N PHE A 346 4.39 -6.97 8.36
CA PHE A 346 5.20 -7.94 7.64
C PHE A 346 4.40 -9.22 7.44
N PHE A 347 4.50 -9.79 6.26
CA PHE A 347 3.86 -11.04 5.88
C PHE A 347 4.76 -11.76 4.85
N ALA A 348 4.45 -13.01 4.57
CA ALA A 348 5.29 -13.82 3.70
C ALA A 348 4.49 -14.68 2.73
N ASP A 349 5.21 -15.26 1.78
CA ASP A 349 4.71 -16.35 0.95
C ASP A 349 5.54 -17.62 1.21
N TYR A 350 4.84 -18.70 1.54
CA TYR A 350 5.41 -19.99 1.87
C TYR A 350 6.10 -20.64 0.67
N VAL A 351 5.50 -20.56 -0.52
CA VAL A 351 6.03 -21.23 -1.74
C VAL A 351 7.18 -20.42 -2.33
N GLY A 352 7.03 -19.10 -2.38
CA GLY A 352 8.01 -18.20 -2.96
C GLY A 352 9.22 -17.93 -2.08
N ALA A 353 9.19 -18.32 -0.80
CA ALA A 353 10.24 -18.05 0.18
C ALA A 353 10.57 -16.55 0.26
N LYS A 354 9.54 -15.72 0.49
CA LYS A 354 9.62 -14.25 0.45
C LYS A 354 8.95 -13.60 1.65
N ILE A 355 9.47 -12.46 2.10
CA ILE A 355 8.81 -11.54 3.03
C ILE A 355 8.54 -10.22 2.32
N TRP A 356 7.36 -9.67 2.54
CA TRP A 356 7.00 -8.28 2.21
C TRP A 356 6.64 -7.52 3.49
N SER A 357 6.59 -6.20 3.38
CA SER A 357 5.91 -5.37 4.35
C SER A 357 5.03 -4.32 3.68
N LEU A 358 3.91 -3.97 4.31
CA LEU A 358 3.01 -2.91 3.86
C LEU A 358 2.62 -2.01 5.04
N LYS A 359 2.07 -0.83 4.74
CA LYS A 359 1.44 0.05 5.74
C LYS A 359 0.04 0.43 5.30
N PHE A 360 -0.83 0.62 6.27
CA PHE A 360 -2.22 1.00 6.07
C PHE A 360 -2.69 1.90 7.22
N ASP A 361 -3.73 2.68 6.96
CA ASP A 361 -4.39 3.49 7.99
C ASP A 361 -5.41 2.68 8.81
N ALA A 362 -6.02 3.32 9.82
CA ALA A 362 -6.98 2.65 10.69
C ALA A 362 -8.25 2.15 9.97
N GLN A 363 -8.50 2.62 8.74
CA GLN A 363 -9.64 2.23 7.92
C GLN A 363 -9.30 1.09 6.94
N GLY A 364 -8.05 0.61 6.93
CA GLY A 364 -7.61 -0.45 6.03
C GLY A 364 -7.30 0.04 4.62
N LYS A 365 -6.99 1.33 4.44
CA LYS A 365 -6.46 1.85 3.17
C LYS A 365 -4.93 1.79 3.19
N LEU A 366 -4.34 1.23 2.15
CA LEU A 366 -2.88 1.20 1.99
C LEU A 366 -2.31 2.62 1.92
N THR A 367 -1.32 2.87 2.76
CA THR A 367 -0.48 4.07 2.78
C THR A 367 0.91 3.78 2.22
N THR A 368 1.35 2.52 2.26
CA THR A 368 2.55 2.04 1.60
C THR A 368 2.29 0.62 1.10
N PRO A 369 2.30 0.37 -0.22
CA PRO A 369 2.11 -0.98 -0.75
C PRO A 369 3.33 -1.88 -0.45
N PRO A 370 3.19 -3.21 -0.59
CA PRO A 370 4.31 -4.14 -0.57
C PRO A 370 5.44 -3.74 -1.52
N GLN A 371 6.69 -3.99 -1.10
CA GLN A 371 7.87 -3.75 -1.92
C GLN A 371 7.87 -4.64 -3.18
N ASN A 372 8.39 -4.11 -4.28
CA ASN A 372 8.73 -4.89 -5.47
C ASN A 372 10.16 -4.51 -5.92
N PRO A 373 11.17 -5.37 -5.77
CA PRO A 373 11.10 -6.76 -5.29
C PRO A 373 10.69 -6.90 -3.81
N PRO A 374 10.31 -8.12 -3.36
CA PRO A 374 10.03 -8.40 -1.94
C PRO A 374 11.18 -7.96 -1.04
N LEU A 375 10.85 -7.62 0.22
CA LEU A 375 11.81 -7.16 1.21
C LEU A 375 12.93 -8.19 1.43
N ALA A 376 12.58 -9.46 1.55
CA ALA A 376 13.54 -10.53 1.67
C ALA A 376 13.11 -11.74 0.82
N MET A 377 14.09 -12.44 0.26
CA MET A 377 13.90 -13.62 -0.60
C MET A 377 14.88 -14.72 -0.20
N ASN A 378 14.65 -15.97 -0.62
CA ASN A 378 15.47 -17.13 -0.26
C ASN A 378 15.57 -17.34 1.27
N ILE A 379 14.50 -17.00 1.99
CA ILE A 379 14.44 -16.95 3.46
C ILE A 379 14.00 -18.27 4.12
N GLY A 380 13.91 -19.37 3.35
CA GLY A 380 13.26 -20.61 3.79
C GLY A 380 11.74 -20.55 3.64
N THR A 381 11.00 -21.38 4.38
CA THR A 381 9.53 -21.50 4.25
C THR A 381 8.83 -21.01 5.52
N PRO A 382 8.56 -19.68 5.62
CA PRO A 382 7.93 -19.11 6.81
C PRO A 382 6.50 -19.60 6.98
N VAL A 383 6.14 -20.04 8.19
CA VAL A 383 4.76 -20.50 8.53
C VAL A 383 4.16 -19.81 9.77
N LYS A 384 4.95 -18.99 10.47
CA LYS A 384 4.53 -18.22 11.65
C LYS A 384 5.52 -17.09 11.88
N PHE A 385 5.02 -15.90 12.23
CA PHE A 385 5.81 -14.79 12.75
C PHE A 385 5.51 -14.51 14.23
N THR A 386 6.54 -14.06 14.95
CA THR A 386 6.41 -13.42 16.26
C THR A 386 7.49 -12.35 16.41
N ALA A 387 7.37 -11.47 17.40
CA ALA A 387 8.44 -10.54 17.76
C ALA A 387 9.29 -11.09 18.91
N ALA A 388 10.61 -10.97 18.82
CA ALA A 388 11.50 -11.09 19.97
C ALA A 388 11.27 -9.93 20.95
N THR A 389 11.81 -10.03 22.18
CA THR A 389 11.65 -9.01 23.22
C THR A 389 12.17 -7.62 22.83
N ASN A 390 13.19 -7.55 21.97
CA ASN A 390 13.72 -6.28 21.44
C ASN A 390 12.95 -5.78 20.20
N GLY A 391 11.90 -6.49 19.77
CA GLY A 391 11.06 -6.15 18.63
C GLY A 391 11.45 -6.84 17.31
N ASP A 392 12.60 -7.50 17.21
CA ASP A 392 13.03 -8.16 15.98
C ASP A 392 12.02 -9.21 15.51
N LEU A 393 11.86 -9.33 14.20
CA LEU A 393 10.99 -10.35 13.63
C LEU A 393 11.67 -11.72 13.73
N VAL A 394 10.94 -12.67 14.25
CA VAL A 394 11.32 -14.08 14.26
C VAL A 394 10.23 -14.86 13.54
N TYR A 395 10.62 -15.79 12.68
CA TYR A 395 9.68 -16.68 12.04
C TYR A 395 10.10 -18.15 12.14
N ALA A 396 9.11 -19.02 12.10
CA ALA A 396 9.30 -20.46 11.98
C ALA A 396 9.54 -20.81 10.52
N ASP A 397 10.70 -21.37 10.21
CA ASP A 397 11.00 -21.97 8.91
C ASP A 397 10.72 -23.47 9.00
N ILE A 398 9.58 -23.90 8.45
CA ILE A 398 9.18 -25.30 8.55
C ILE A 398 10.17 -26.20 7.82
N TRP A 399 10.75 -25.77 6.69
CA TRP A 399 11.63 -26.63 5.89
C TRP A 399 12.86 -27.07 6.66
N THR A 400 13.53 -26.14 7.36
CA THR A 400 14.71 -26.46 8.18
C THR A 400 14.36 -26.90 9.60
N GLY A 401 13.16 -26.58 10.08
CA GLY A 401 12.77 -26.80 11.48
C GLY A 401 13.41 -25.80 12.44
N LYS A 402 13.93 -24.67 11.94
CA LYS A 402 14.61 -23.65 12.75
C LYS A 402 13.74 -22.42 12.96
N LEU A 403 14.03 -21.70 14.03
CA LEU A 403 13.60 -20.31 14.19
C LEU A 403 14.60 -19.43 13.47
N ARG A 404 14.10 -18.49 12.68
CA ARG A 404 14.94 -17.55 11.95
C ARG A 404 14.59 -16.13 12.38
N ARG A 405 15.57 -15.41 12.90
CA ARG A 405 15.44 -14.04 13.40
C ARG A 405 16.06 -13.08 12.41
N LEU A 406 15.24 -12.18 11.89
CA LEU A 406 15.67 -11.05 11.09
C LEU A 406 16.17 -9.96 12.07
N VAL A 407 17.43 -9.58 11.97
CA VAL A 407 18.06 -8.59 12.86
C VAL A 407 18.54 -7.43 12.02
N TYR A 408 18.23 -6.21 12.43
CA TYR A 408 18.83 -5.02 11.84
C TYR A 408 20.04 -4.57 12.66
N SER A 409 21.15 -4.33 11.98
CA SER A 409 22.32 -3.64 12.50
C SER A 409 22.75 -2.61 11.46
N ASP A 410 22.81 -1.34 11.86
CA ASP A 410 23.28 -0.24 11.02
C ASP A 410 24.81 -0.24 10.84
N LYS A 411 25.51 -1.19 11.47
CA LYS A 411 26.93 -1.00 11.78
C LYS A 411 27.87 -2.18 11.60
N ASN A 412 27.46 -3.42 11.32
CA ASN A 412 28.47 -4.49 11.22
C ASN A 412 28.09 -5.73 10.40
N ALA A 413 28.63 -5.86 9.19
CA ALA A 413 28.85 -7.11 8.49
C ALA A 413 29.89 -7.96 9.25
N LEU A 414 29.88 -9.29 9.03
CA LEU A 414 30.92 -10.14 9.58
C LEU A 414 32.21 -9.99 8.75
N PRO A 415 33.40 -9.96 9.37
CA PRO A 415 34.65 -9.80 8.66
C PRO A 415 34.98 -11.07 7.86
N VAL A 416 35.58 -10.89 6.69
CA VAL A 416 36.11 -11.99 5.86
C VAL A 416 37.56 -12.24 6.24
N ALA A 417 37.83 -13.38 6.87
CA ALA A 417 39.19 -13.82 7.18
C ALA A 417 39.92 -14.31 5.91
N LYS A 418 41.15 -13.84 5.70
CA LYS A 418 42.07 -14.33 4.66
C LYS A 418 43.41 -14.67 5.28
N ILE A 419 44.04 -15.76 4.83
CA ILE A 419 45.34 -16.23 5.30
C ILE A 419 46.31 -16.31 4.12
N ALA A 420 47.49 -15.74 4.30
CA ALA A 420 48.70 -16.14 3.58
C ALA A 420 49.70 -16.75 4.57
N SER A 421 50.51 -17.68 4.12
CA SER A 421 51.60 -18.27 4.91
C SER A 421 52.88 -18.35 4.09
N THR A 422 54.02 -18.33 4.77
CA THR A 422 55.33 -18.61 4.19
C THR A 422 56.11 -19.47 5.16
N THR A 423 56.71 -20.55 4.66
CA THR A 423 57.49 -21.48 5.49
C THR A 423 58.97 -21.36 5.21
N ASP A 424 59.78 -21.34 6.27
CA ASP A 424 61.21 -21.67 6.23
C ASP A 424 61.42 -23.09 6.77
N PRO A 425 61.66 -24.09 5.90
CA PRO A 425 61.83 -25.48 6.33
C PRO A 425 63.06 -25.74 7.18
N ALA A 426 64.11 -24.92 7.05
CA ALA A 426 65.35 -25.11 7.80
C ALA A 426 65.16 -24.80 9.29
N THR A 427 64.30 -23.83 9.59
CA THR A 427 63.95 -23.45 10.96
C THR A 427 62.61 -24.02 11.42
N ARG A 428 61.83 -24.60 10.50
CA ARG A 428 60.43 -25.02 10.69
C ARG A 428 59.53 -23.89 11.22
N ILE A 429 59.88 -22.66 10.86
CA ILE A 429 59.09 -21.47 11.20
C ILE A 429 58.14 -21.18 10.05
N VAL A 430 56.85 -21.10 10.37
CA VAL A 430 55.82 -20.62 9.43
C VAL A 430 55.44 -19.20 9.85
N THR A 431 55.57 -18.27 8.92
CA THR A 431 55.07 -16.90 9.06
C THR A 431 53.68 -16.81 8.43
N PHE A 432 52.71 -16.39 9.22
CA PHE A 432 51.32 -16.19 8.81
C PHE A 432 51.02 -14.70 8.65
N ASP A 433 50.25 -14.36 7.62
CA ASP A 433 49.80 -13.00 7.32
C ASP A 433 48.30 -12.99 7.04
N GLY A 434 47.55 -12.42 7.97
CA GLY A 434 46.11 -12.20 7.89
C GLY A 434 45.71 -10.82 7.39
N SER A 435 46.67 -9.95 7.03
CA SER A 435 46.39 -8.54 6.68
C SER A 435 45.51 -8.34 5.45
N GLY A 436 45.36 -9.37 4.61
CA GLY A 436 44.40 -9.38 3.51
C GLY A 436 42.93 -9.56 3.93
N SER A 437 42.66 -9.80 5.22
CA SER A 437 41.29 -9.87 5.76
C SER A 437 40.63 -8.50 5.70
N PHE A 438 39.33 -8.46 5.44
CA PHE A 438 38.60 -7.21 5.26
C PHE A 438 37.16 -7.33 5.78
N ASP A 439 36.53 -6.18 6.01
CA ASP A 439 35.12 -6.08 6.35
C ASP A 439 34.36 -5.35 5.25
N TYR A 440 33.15 -5.83 4.91
CA TYR A 440 32.30 -5.20 3.89
C TYR A 440 31.74 -3.84 4.33
N ASP A 441 31.74 -3.56 5.63
CA ASP A 441 31.34 -2.28 6.20
C ASP A 441 32.48 -1.25 6.19
N GLY A 442 33.65 -1.60 5.64
CA GLY A 442 34.81 -0.72 5.55
C GLY A 442 35.56 -0.56 6.87
N ASP A 443 35.38 -1.51 7.80
CA ASP A 443 35.95 -1.46 9.14
C ASP A 443 37.48 -1.63 9.09
N THR A 444 38.22 -0.59 9.48
CA THR A 444 39.70 -0.56 9.31
C THR A 444 40.47 -1.11 10.51
N LYS A 445 39.77 -1.53 11.58
CA LYS A 445 40.38 -2.00 12.84
C LYS A 445 39.94 -3.43 13.16
N LEU A 446 40.49 -4.37 12.40
CA LEU A 446 40.31 -5.79 12.64
C LEU A 446 41.29 -6.30 13.72
N THR A 447 40.82 -7.26 14.50
CA THR A 447 41.63 -8.01 15.48
C THR A 447 41.76 -9.46 15.02
N TYR A 448 42.90 -10.08 15.34
CA TYR A 448 43.31 -11.37 14.74
C TYR A 448 43.72 -12.34 15.85
N SER A 449 43.24 -13.57 15.78
CA SER A 449 43.60 -14.68 16.66
C SER A 449 43.93 -15.91 15.84
N TRP A 450 45.05 -16.56 16.14
CA TRP A 450 45.58 -17.71 15.42
C TRP A 450 45.62 -18.95 16.29
N ASP A 451 45.06 -20.05 15.81
CA ASP A 451 45.30 -21.40 16.30
C ASP A 451 46.19 -22.12 15.28
N PHE A 452 47.34 -22.63 15.72
CA PHE A 452 48.33 -23.25 14.83
C PHE A 452 48.07 -24.74 14.54
N GLY A 453 47.09 -25.34 15.21
CA GLY A 453 46.67 -26.73 15.00
C GLY A 453 47.60 -27.79 15.61
N ASP A 454 48.67 -27.40 16.30
CA ASP A 454 49.65 -28.29 16.96
C ASP A 454 49.47 -28.38 18.49
N GLY A 455 48.41 -27.74 19.03
CA GLY A 455 48.12 -27.68 20.46
C GLY A 455 48.93 -26.64 21.23
N SER A 456 49.73 -25.81 20.55
CA SER A 456 50.38 -24.65 21.16
C SER A 456 49.39 -23.53 21.51
N ALA A 457 49.84 -22.56 22.32
CA ALA A 457 48.99 -21.44 22.72
C ALA A 457 48.66 -20.53 21.51
N PRO A 458 47.42 -20.01 21.40
CA PRO A 458 47.05 -19.10 20.33
C PRO A 458 47.90 -17.82 20.30
N ALA A 459 48.17 -17.30 19.11
CA ALA A 459 48.83 -16.01 18.92
C ALA A 459 47.84 -14.94 18.44
N THR A 460 48.19 -13.66 18.64
CA THR A 460 47.39 -12.53 18.18
C THR A 460 48.21 -11.59 17.29
N GLY A 461 47.54 -10.93 16.36
CA GLY A 461 48.17 -9.98 15.43
C GLY A 461 47.96 -10.33 13.96
N ALA A 462 47.99 -9.31 13.10
CA ALA A 462 47.78 -9.48 11.65
C ALA A 462 48.90 -10.30 11.00
N LYS A 463 50.13 -10.27 11.56
CA LYS A 463 51.23 -11.12 11.13
C LYS A 463 51.84 -11.79 12.35
N VAL A 464 52.03 -13.11 12.30
CA VAL A 464 52.61 -13.91 13.38
C VAL A 464 53.59 -14.94 12.81
N ALA A 465 54.57 -15.36 13.59
CA ALA A 465 55.47 -16.45 13.24
C ALA A 465 55.37 -17.54 14.31
N HIS A 466 55.34 -18.80 13.88
CA HIS A 466 55.24 -19.95 14.77
C HIS A 466 56.24 -21.04 14.37
N ALA A 467 56.93 -21.59 15.37
CA ALA A 467 57.91 -22.66 15.19
C ALA A 467 57.27 -24.01 15.53
N TYR A 468 57.21 -24.92 14.54
CA TYR A 468 56.62 -26.23 14.73
C TYR A 468 57.66 -27.27 15.17
N ALA A 469 57.30 -28.09 16.17
CA ALA A 469 58.15 -29.19 16.61
C ALA A 469 58.39 -30.24 15.50
N THR A 470 59.52 -30.95 15.61
CA THR A 470 59.83 -32.11 14.78
C THR A 470 58.92 -33.29 15.14
N GLY A 471 58.28 -33.93 14.15
CA GLY A 471 57.56 -35.19 14.32
C GLY A 471 56.19 -35.29 13.61
N THR A 472 55.55 -34.18 13.30
CA THR A 472 54.33 -34.13 12.46
C THR A 472 54.59 -33.19 11.28
N ASP A 473 54.24 -33.64 10.07
CA ASP A 473 54.65 -32.95 8.84
C ASP A 473 53.57 -32.03 8.26
N LYS A 474 52.32 -32.12 8.74
CA LYS A 474 51.21 -31.28 8.29
C LYS A 474 50.33 -30.84 9.45
N PHE A 475 49.96 -29.57 9.46
CA PHE A 475 49.02 -28.98 10.41
C PHE A 475 47.97 -28.14 9.68
N THR A 476 46.88 -27.83 10.37
CA THR A 476 45.86 -26.88 9.88
C THR A 476 45.84 -25.69 10.82
N ALA A 477 46.31 -24.54 10.33
CA ALA A 477 46.23 -23.28 11.07
C ALA A 477 44.86 -22.62 10.81
N THR A 478 44.25 -22.06 11.85
CA THR A 478 42.97 -21.35 11.80
C THR A 478 43.18 -19.89 12.19
N LEU A 479 42.77 -18.96 11.34
CA LEU A 479 42.65 -17.54 11.67
C LEU A 479 41.20 -17.24 12.05
N THR A 480 41.01 -16.57 13.17
CA THR A 480 39.77 -15.88 13.54
C THR A 480 40.02 -14.38 13.47
N VAL A 481 39.23 -13.68 12.66
CA VAL A 481 39.24 -12.23 12.55
C VAL A 481 37.99 -11.69 13.22
N LYS A 482 38.17 -10.67 14.05
CA LYS A 482 37.08 -10.01 14.77
C LYS A 482 37.09 -8.52 14.48
N ASP A 483 35.95 -7.97 14.11
CA ASP A 483 35.79 -6.54 13.84
C ASP A 483 35.66 -5.71 15.13
N SER A 484 35.53 -4.39 14.98
CA SER A 484 35.49 -3.46 16.11
C SER A 484 34.19 -3.50 16.92
N LEU A 485 33.17 -4.17 16.38
CA LEU A 485 31.81 -4.25 16.92
C LEU A 485 31.46 -5.66 17.41
N GLY A 486 32.37 -6.61 17.25
CA GLY A 486 32.37 -7.91 17.88
C GLY A 486 32.06 -9.09 16.97
N GLY A 487 31.77 -8.87 15.69
CA GLY A 487 31.54 -9.94 14.72
C GLY A 487 32.82 -10.68 14.37
N THR A 488 32.70 -11.96 14.00
CA THR A 488 33.86 -12.84 13.76
C THR A 488 33.73 -13.63 12.47
N GLY A 489 34.82 -13.70 11.70
CA GLY A 489 34.98 -14.60 10.56
C GLY A 489 36.21 -15.48 10.73
N THR A 490 36.19 -16.67 10.13
CA THR A 490 37.26 -17.66 10.26
C THR A 490 37.75 -18.18 8.91
N ALA A 491 39.05 -18.45 8.80
CA ALA A 491 39.67 -19.14 7.67
C ALA A 491 40.64 -20.20 8.17
N THR A 492 40.94 -21.21 7.35
CA THR A 492 41.93 -22.24 7.65
C THR A 492 42.92 -22.40 6.50
N THR A 493 44.16 -22.80 6.81
CA THR A 493 45.17 -23.17 5.80
C THR A 493 45.93 -24.40 6.24
N ALA A 494 46.25 -25.28 5.29
CA ALA A 494 47.23 -26.34 5.51
C ALA A 494 48.63 -25.73 5.58
N VAL A 495 49.47 -26.24 6.47
CA VAL A 495 50.89 -25.90 6.57
C VAL A 495 51.73 -27.14 6.66
N ALA A 496 52.86 -27.14 5.97
CA ALA A 496 53.87 -28.18 6.02
C ALA A 496 55.20 -27.55 6.49
N PRO A 497 55.52 -27.59 7.80
CA PRO A 497 56.69 -26.87 8.33
C PRO A 497 58.05 -27.35 7.79
N GLY A 498 58.09 -28.47 7.07
CA GLY A 498 59.27 -28.97 6.37
C GLY A 498 59.28 -28.74 4.86
N ASN A 499 58.36 -27.95 4.30
CA ASN A 499 58.25 -27.66 2.86
C ASN A 499 58.15 -26.15 2.62
N HIS A 500 58.76 -25.62 1.56
CA HIS A 500 58.57 -24.21 1.22
C HIS A 500 57.12 -23.95 0.80
N THR A 501 56.70 -22.69 0.87
CA THR A 501 55.43 -22.28 0.30
C THR A 501 55.61 -21.99 -1.19
N PRO A 502 54.72 -22.45 -2.06
CA PRO A 502 54.75 -22.10 -3.48
C PRO A 502 54.77 -20.59 -3.71
N VAL A 503 55.61 -20.14 -4.64
CA VAL A 503 55.65 -18.75 -5.12
C VAL A 503 54.82 -18.68 -6.39
N ILE A 504 53.91 -17.71 -6.47
CA ILE A 504 53.14 -17.40 -7.69
C ILE A 504 53.35 -15.95 -8.10
N GLU A 505 53.66 -15.71 -9.37
CA GLU A 505 53.80 -14.38 -9.97
C GLU A 505 52.71 -14.20 -11.02
N LEU A 506 51.83 -13.20 -10.82
CA LEU A 506 50.71 -12.87 -11.69
C LEU A 506 51.08 -11.70 -12.62
N THR A 507 50.94 -11.88 -13.92
CA THR A 507 51.05 -10.83 -14.94
C THR A 507 49.64 -10.38 -15.36
N THR A 508 49.33 -9.10 -15.16
CA THR A 508 48.02 -8.51 -15.44
C THR A 508 47.97 -7.83 -16.82
N PRO A 509 46.79 -7.65 -17.42
CA PRO A 509 46.63 -6.79 -18.59
C PRO A 509 47.06 -5.34 -18.31
N GLY A 510 47.51 -4.61 -19.33
CA GLY A 510 47.85 -3.19 -19.22
C GLY A 510 46.65 -2.24 -19.14
N ALA A 511 45.43 -2.72 -19.46
CA ALA A 511 44.18 -1.96 -19.39
C ALA A 511 43.45 -2.19 -18.06
N ALA A 512 42.94 -1.12 -17.44
CA ALA A 512 42.24 -1.18 -16.16
C ALA A 512 40.71 -1.35 -16.27
N THR A 513 40.13 -0.97 -17.42
CA THR A 513 38.67 -1.01 -17.67
C THR A 513 38.35 -1.54 -19.06
N PHE A 514 37.30 -2.35 -19.19
CA PHE A 514 36.98 -3.09 -20.41
C PHE A 514 35.55 -2.79 -20.88
N ALA A 515 35.36 -2.73 -22.20
CA ALA A 515 34.02 -2.73 -22.80
C ALA A 515 33.50 -4.18 -22.95
N VAL A 516 32.19 -4.33 -23.09
CA VAL A 516 31.57 -5.65 -23.34
C VAL A 516 32.24 -6.35 -24.53
N GLY A 517 32.66 -7.61 -24.32
CA GLY A 517 33.32 -8.44 -25.32
C GLY A 517 34.83 -8.20 -25.51
N GLU A 518 35.41 -7.18 -24.87
CA GLU A 518 36.86 -6.95 -24.88
C GLU A 518 37.59 -8.08 -24.12
N PRO A 519 38.65 -8.72 -24.67
CA PRO A 519 39.31 -9.84 -24.01
C PRO A 519 40.14 -9.39 -22.79
N VAL A 520 39.88 -10.01 -21.64
CA VAL A 520 40.72 -9.90 -20.43
C VAL A 520 41.70 -11.07 -20.41
N ALA A 521 42.97 -10.81 -20.71
CA ALA A 521 44.04 -11.82 -20.73
C ALA A 521 44.98 -11.69 -19.52
N VAL A 522 45.09 -12.75 -18.73
CA VAL A 522 45.97 -12.88 -17.55
C VAL A 522 46.96 -14.03 -17.75
N SER A 523 48.12 -13.95 -17.11
CA SER A 523 49.08 -15.06 -17.06
C SER A 523 49.74 -15.17 -15.70
N ALA A 524 50.19 -16.35 -15.32
CA ALA A 524 50.86 -16.58 -14.05
C ALA A 524 51.96 -17.64 -14.19
N LYS A 525 53.02 -17.49 -13.40
CA LYS A 525 54.07 -18.48 -13.23
C LYS A 525 54.13 -18.90 -11.76
N ALA A 526 54.17 -20.20 -11.49
CA ALA A 526 54.30 -20.72 -10.14
C ALA A 526 55.51 -21.66 -10.00
N THR A 527 56.22 -21.54 -8.89
CA THR A 527 57.40 -22.36 -8.57
C THR A 527 57.42 -22.71 -7.09
N ASP A 528 57.90 -23.90 -6.76
CA ASP A 528 58.22 -24.32 -5.40
C ASP A 528 59.66 -24.85 -5.35
N ALA A 529 60.33 -24.68 -4.20
CA ALA A 529 61.75 -25.01 -4.07
C ALA A 529 62.00 -26.53 -4.10
N GLU A 530 61.07 -27.32 -3.57
CA GLU A 530 61.13 -28.78 -3.57
C GLU A 530 60.57 -29.39 -4.86
N ASP A 531 59.54 -28.77 -5.44
CA ASP A 531 58.78 -29.33 -6.57
C ASP A 531 59.10 -28.75 -7.95
N GLY A 532 59.82 -27.62 -8.02
CA GLY A 532 60.16 -26.94 -9.28
C GLY A 532 58.98 -26.13 -9.84
N ASP A 533 58.82 -26.10 -11.17
CA ASP A 533 57.69 -25.43 -11.81
C ASP A 533 56.37 -26.14 -11.47
N LEU A 534 55.38 -25.38 -11.03
CA LEU A 534 54.07 -25.90 -10.65
C LEU A 534 52.99 -25.49 -11.65
N ALA A 535 52.03 -26.39 -11.88
CA ALA A 535 50.88 -26.10 -12.74
C ALA A 535 49.94 -25.11 -12.05
N VAL A 536 49.53 -24.08 -12.79
CA VAL A 536 48.57 -23.08 -12.33
C VAL A 536 47.15 -23.50 -12.74
N GLU A 537 46.26 -23.48 -11.77
CA GLU A 537 44.81 -23.62 -11.95
C GLU A 537 44.16 -22.22 -11.90
N TRP A 538 43.27 -21.93 -12.83
CA TRP A 538 42.55 -20.67 -12.94
C TRP A 538 41.08 -20.87 -12.61
N THR A 539 40.54 -19.93 -11.84
CA THR A 539 39.10 -19.73 -11.70
C THR A 539 38.76 -18.33 -12.17
N SER A 540 37.61 -18.19 -12.84
CA SER A 540 37.05 -16.88 -13.14
C SER A 540 35.69 -16.74 -12.47
N LEU A 541 35.34 -15.50 -12.13
CA LEU A 541 34.11 -15.17 -11.44
C LEU A 541 33.62 -13.83 -11.96
N VAL A 542 32.36 -13.78 -12.38
CA VAL A 542 31.68 -12.53 -12.66
C VAL A 542 31.00 -12.08 -11.37
N LYS A 543 31.39 -10.92 -10.87
CA LYS A 543 30.75 -10.28 -9.72
C LYS A 543 29.79 -9.22 -10.24
N HIS A 544 28.51 -9.56 -10.22
CA HIS A 544 27.39 -8.72 -10.62
C HIS A 544 26.88 -7.97 -9.37
N CYS A 545 26.82 -6.64 -9.42
CA CYS A 545 26.52 -5.77 -8.28
C CYS A 545 25.45 -4.72 -8.62
N PRO A 546 24.18 -5.13 -8.85
CA PRO A 546 23.11 -4.24 -9.33
C PRO A 546 22.74 -3.15 -8.32
N GLY A 547 23.24 -3.27 -7.09
CA GLY A 547 23.37 -2.19 -6.12
C GLY A 547 24.46 -2.53 -5.10
N ALA A 548 24.89 -1.55 -4.31
CA ALA A 548 25.97 -1.72 -3.31
C ALA A 548 25.72 -2.85 -2.28
N ALA A 549 24.47 -3.34 -2.17
CA ALA A 549 24.06 -4.41 -1.25
C ALA A 549 23.54 -5.69 -1.95
N SER A 550 23.55 -5.77 -3.29
CA SER A 550 23.00 -6.90 -4.07
C SER A 550 24.06 -7.63 -4.89
N CYS A 551 25.32 -7.54 -4.48
CA CYS A 551 26.41 -8.23 -5.17
C CYS A 551 26.27 -9.74 -5.05
N HIS A 552 26.21 -10.43 -6.17
CA HIS A 552 26.34 -11.88 -6.23
C HIS A 552 27.38 -12.27 -7.28
N SER A 553 27.76 -13.54 -7.27
CA SER A 553 28.86 -14.03 -8.07
C SER A 553 28.42 -15.21 -8.91
N HIS A 554 28.71 -15.13 -10.21
CA HIS A 554 28.55 -16.22 -11.15
C HIS A 554 29.93 -16.80 -11.41
N PHE A 555 30.13 -18.08 -11.09
CA PHE A 555 31.38 -18.75 -11.43
C PHE A 555 31.48 -18.88 -12.94
N GLY A 556 32.56 -18.34 -13.48
CA GLY A 556 32.91 -18.45 -14.89
C GLY A 556 33.74 -19.70 -15.17
N PRO A 557 34.18 -19.88 -16.42
CA PRO A 557 35.05 -20.98 -16.80
C PRO A 557 36.32 -21.05 -15.95
N SER A 558 36.75 -22.26 -15.61
CA SER A 558 38.08 -22.52 -15.07
C SER A 558 39.05 -22.92 -16.19
N GLY A 559 40.35 -22.90 -15.90
CA GLY A 559 41.37 -23.30 -16.86
C GLY A 559 42.66 -23.73 -16.17
N THR A 560 43.60 -24.27 -16.94
CA THR A 560 44.91 -24.68 -16.43
C THR A 560 46.01 -24.18 -17.35
N GLY A 561 47.21 -23.95 -16.78
CA GLY A 561 48.39 -23.52 -17.53
C GLY A 561 48.77 -22.06 -17.31
N ALA A 562 49.82 -21.62 -18.00
CA ALA A 562 50.48 -20.34 -17.73
C ALA A 562 49.65 -19.09 -18.12
N SER A 563 48.61 -19.22 -18.95
CA SER A 563 47.79 -18.10 -19.43
C SER A 563 46.32 -18.45 -19.47
N PHE A 564 45.46 -17.47 -19.18
CA PHE A 564 44.01 -17.60 -19.20
C PHE A 564 43.37 -16.32 -19.74
N SER A 565 42.31 -16.44 -20.54
CA SER A 565 41.63 -15.28 -21.14
C SER A 565 40.13 -15.51 -21.26
N GLN A 566 39.34 -14.47 -20.99
CA GLN A 566 37.88 -14.47 -21.18
C GLN A 566 37.41 -13.11 -21.74
N PRO A 567 36.36 -13.06 -22.59
CA PRO A 567 35.74 -11.80 -22.97
C PRO A 567 35.08 -11.14 -21.75
N PHE A 568 35.13 -9.81 -21.66
CA PHE A 568 34.44 -9.07 -20.62
C PHE A 568 32.92 -9.21 -20.80
N THR A 569 32.21 -9.50 -19.71
CA THR A 569 30.78 -9.82 -19.73
C THR A 569 29.91 -8.64 -20.19
N ASP A 570 28.76 -8.96 -20.78
CA ASP A 570 27.75 -8.02 -21.25
C ASP A 570 26.86 -7.43 -20.15
N HIS A 571 27.11 -7.78 -18.89
CA HIS A 571 26.36 -7.23 -17.77
C HIS A 571 26.73 -5.75 -17.49
N PRO A 572 25.74 -4.86 -17.34
CA PRO A 572 25.92 -3.40 -17.23
C PRO A 572 26.71 -2.92 -15.99
N ASP A 573 26.90 -3.77 -14.99
CA ASP A 573 27.38 -3.44 -13.64
C ASP A 573 28.33 -4.53 -13.08
N SER A 574 28.82 -5.41 -13.94
CA SER A 574 29.67 -6.53 -13.54
C SER A 574 31.15 -6.21 -13.63
N LYS A 575 31.91 -6.78 -12.70
CA LYS A 575 33.37 -6.90 -12.74
C LYS A 575 33.78 -8.36 -12.80
N MET A 576 34.93 -8.66 -13.40
CA MET A 576 35.42 -10.04 -13.51
C MET A 576 36.66 -10.26 -12.66
N GLU A 577 36.62 -11.28 -11.83
CA GLU A 577 37.73 -11.73 -11.00
C GLU A 577 38.39 -12.97 -11.64
N PHE A 578 39.71 -13.00 -11.64
CA PHE A 578 40.53 -14.09 -12.17
C PHE A 578 41.54 -14.53 -11.10
N THR A 579 41.39 -15.74 -10.57
CA THR A 579 42.23 -16.25 -9.49
C THR A 579 43.07 -17.42 -9.98
N ALA A 580 44.39 -17.22 -9.98
CA ALA A 580 45.39 -18.26 -10.19
C ALA A 580 45.67 -18.96 -8.86
N THR A 581 45.60 -20.28 -8.81
CA THR A 581 45.86 -21.10 -7.63
C THR A 581 46.88 -22.18 -7.98
N VAL A 582 47.78 -22.45 -7.04
CA VAL A 582 48.78 -23.51 -7.14
C VAL A 582 48.81 -24.32 -5.85
N THR A 583 49.02 -25.62 -5.98
CA THR A 583 49.17 -26.55 -4.86
C THR A 583 50.43 -27.38 -5.08
N ASP A 584 51.33 -27.42 -4.10
CA ASP A 584 52.51 -28.29 -4.14
C ASP A 584 52.18 -29.75 -3.75
N LYS A 585 53.18 -30.64 -3.80
CA LYS A 585 53.01 -32.05 -3.38
C LYS A 585 52.83 -32.20 -1.87
N ALA A 586 53.29 -31.25 -1.08
CA ALA A 586 53.04 -31.20 0.36
C ALA A 586 51.59 -30.79 0.71
N GLY A 587 50.82 -30.32 -0.28
CA GLY A 587 49.44 -29.87 -0.13
C GLY A 587 49.31 -28.43 0.36
N VAL A 588 50.40 -27.64 0.31
CA VAL A 588 50.37 -26.20 0.58
C VAL A 588 49.86 -25.50 -0.68
N THR A 589 48.94 -24.56 -0.47
CA THR A 589 48.30 -23.83 -1.57
C THR A 589 48.67 -22.36 -1.54
N THR A 590 48.81 -21.72 -2.70
CA THR A 590 49.00 -20.27 -2.83
C THR A 590 48.18 -19.76 -4.01
N SER A 591 47.66 -18.54 -3.92
CA SER A 591 46.86 -17.95 -5.00
C SER A 591 47.13 -16.46 -5.20
N ALA A 592 46.82 -15.97 -6.40
CA ALA A 592 46.88 -14.56 -6.78
C ALA A 592 45.68 -14.20 -7.65
N THR A 593 45.14 -12.99 -7.47
CA THR A 593 43.86 -12.58 -8.09
C THR A 593 44.00 -11.26 -8.86
N TYR A 594 43.43 -11.19 -10.07
CA TYR A 594 43.24 -9.97 -10.85
C TYR A 594 41.75 -9.61 -10.97
N LEU A 595 41.41 -8.32 -10.88
CA LEU A 595 40.04 -7.82 -10.98
C LEU A 595 39.89 -6.83 -12.15
N ALA A 596 39.17 -7.24 -13.19
CA ALA A 596 38.84 -6.43 -14.34
C ALA A 596 37.58 -5.58 -14.08
N GLN A 597 37.68 -4.26 -14.29
CA GLN A 597 36.58 -3.31 -14.09
C GLN A 597 35.83 -2.99 -15.40
N PRO A 598 34.54 -2.64 -15.34
CA PRO A 598 33.81 -2.17 -16.51
C PRO A 598 34.24 -0.76 -16.93
N ARG A 599 34.11 -0.45 -18.22
CA ARG A 599 34.16 0.93 -18.74
C ARG A 599 32.72 1.45 -18.85
N GLU A 600 32.32 2.35 -17.95
CA GLU A 600 30.91 2.76 -17.81
C GLU A 600 30.61 4.16 -18.38
N HIS A 601 29.38 4.37 -18.86
CA HIS A 601 28.83 5.66 -19.29
C HIS A 601 27.43 5.88 -18.71
N ARG A 602 27.01 7.14 -18.53
CA ARG A 602 25.71 7.49 -17.92
C ARG A 602 24.59 7.57 -18.94
N VAL A 603 23.50 6.85 -18.68
CA VAL A 603 22.23 6.95 -19.42
C VAL A 603 21.21 7.71 -18.56
N THR A 604 20.48 8.67 -19.12
CA THR A 604 19.45 9.46 -18.41
C THR A 604 18.16 9.57 -19.22
N LEU A 605 17.02 9.26 -18.61
CA LEU A 605 15.67 9.41 -19.16
C LEU A 605 14.96 10.59 -18.51
N LYS A 606 14.32 11.44 -19.31
CA LYS A 606 13.50 12.58 -18.88
C LYS A 606 12.12 12.50 -19.49
N SER A 607 11.15 13.22 -18.94
CA SER A 607 9.85 13.42 -19.59
C SER A 607 9.38 14.87 -19.48
N ASN A 608 8.62 15.31 -20.48
CA ASN A 608 7.98 16.63 -20.52
C ASN A 608 6.80 16.76 -19.53
N VAL A 609 6.28 15.65 -19.02
CA VAL A 609 5.30 15.58 -17.92
C VAL A 609 5.75 14.54 -16.90
N PRO A 610 5.31 14.59 -15.62
CA PRO A 610 5.63 13.53 -14.66
C PRO A 610 5.14 12.15 -15.14
N ALA A 611 6.05 11.29 -15.56
CA ALA A 611 5.78 9.96 -16.08
C ALA A 611 6.77 8.95 -15.50
N ALA A 612 6.32 7.71 -15.35
CA ALA A 612 7.22 6.62 -14.99
C ALA A 612 8.09 6.29 -16.21
N LEU A 613 9.40 6.48 -16.04
CA LEU A 613 10.43 6.11 -17.01
C LEU A 613 11.35 5.13 -16.32
N SER A 614 11.77 4.11 -17.04
CA SER A 614 12.64 3.09 -16.50
C SER A 614 13.64 2.63 -17.55
N ILE A 615 14.84 2.36 -17.08
CA ILE A 615 15.85 1.55 -17.74
C ILE A 615 15.70 0.14 -17.15
N PRO A 616 14.99 -0.81 -17.79
CA PRO A 616 14.80 -2.13 -17.25
C PRO A 616 16.03 -2.99 -17.54
N THR A 617 17.01 -2.88 -16.65
CA THR A 617 18.02 -3.92 -16.38
C THR A 617 17.82 -4.40 -14.95
N GLU A 618 18.47 -5.49 -14.52
CA GLU A 618 18.20 -6.17 -13.24
C GLU A 618 18.25 -5.23 -12.02
N GLY A 619 17.11 -4.64 -11.66
CA GLY A 619 16.98 -3.67 -10.57
C GLY A 619 16.20 -2.41 -10.97
N ASP A 620 15.15 -2.12 -10.19
CA ASP A 620 14.46 -0.84 -9.92
C ASP A 620 14.07 0.14 -11.05
N GLY A 621 14.35 -0.10 -12.33
CA GLY A 621 13.81 0.73 -13.41
C GLY A 621 14.08 2.22 -13.19
N THR A 622 15.32 2.59 -12.90
CA THR A 622 15.71 3.99 -12.68
C THR A 622 15.64 4.80 -13.98
N SER A 623 15.46 6.10 -13.84
CA SER A 623 15.57 7.04 -14.97
C SER A 623 17.01 7.52 -15.18
N THR A 624 18.00 7.08 -14.40
CA THR A 624 19.41 7.37 -14.65
C THR A 624 20.31 6.27 -14.08
N GLN A 625 21.28 5.79 -14.87
CA GLN A 625 22.17 4.68 -14.48
C GLN A 625 23.55 4.80 -15.16
N LEU A 626 24.60 4.29 -14.51
CA LEU A 626 25.90 3.99 -15.14
C LEU A 626 25.83 2.59 -15.76
N VAL A 627 26.29 2.46 -17.00
CA VAL A 627 26.13 1.23 -17.79
C VAL A 627 27.42 0.96 -18.56
N THR A 628 27.91 -0.28 -18.54
CA THR A 628 29.08 -0.71 -19.33
C THR A 628 28.94 -0.40 -20.83
N GLU A 629 29.99 0.15 -21.42
CA GLU A 629 30.12 0.40 -22.86
C GLU A 629 29.90 -0.89 -23.66
N GLY A 630 29.03 -0.81 -24.68
CA GLY A 630 28.67 -1.96 -25.52
C GLY A 630 27.48 -2.79 -24.99
N THR A 631 27.00 -2.53 -23.77
CA THR A 631 25.78 -3.20 -23.26
C THR A 631 24.55 -2.78 -24.06
N LYS A 632 23.68 -3.75 -24.35
CA LYS A 632 22.33 -3.54 -24.88
C LYS A 632 21.38 -3.24 -23.73
N LEU A 633 20.62 -2.16 -23.87
CA LEU A 633 19.83 -1.61 -22.79
C LEU A 633 18.40 -1.34 -23.25
N GLY A 634 17.43 -2.00 -22.60
CA GLY A 634 16.02 -1.66 -22.75
C GLY A 634 15.71 -0.32 -22.08
N LEU A 635 14.81 0.45 -22.66
CA LEU A 635 14.28 1.69 -22.12
C LEU A 635 12.75 1.65 -22.24
N VAL A 636 12.04 2.06 -21.19
CA VAL A 636 10.59 2.02 -21.13
C VAL A 636 10.07 3.34 -20.58
N ALA A 637 9.18 3.96 -21.34
CA ALA A 637 8.28 5.00 -20.89
C ALA A 637 6.88 4.39 -20.67
N ALA A 638 6.17 4.81 -19.63
CA ALA A 638 4.78 4.38 -19.45
C ALA A 638 3.90 4.91 -20.59
N ASP A 639 2.93 4.15 -21.08
CA ASP A 639 2.03 4.62 -22.15
C ASP A 639 1.17 5.82 -21.70
N VAL A 640 0.86 5.87 -20.41
CA VAL A 640 0.12 6.96 -19.77
C VAL A 640 0.98 7.50 -18.62
N ALA A 641 1.09 8.83 -18.54
CA ALA A 641 1.83 9.50 -17.49
C ALA A 641 1.18 9.30 -16.11
N THR A 642 1.86 9.73 -15.05
CA THR A 642 1.41 9.50 -13.66
C THR A 642 0.11 10.23 -13.28
N ASP A 643 -0.34 11.18 -14.10
CA ASP A 643 -1.65 11.83 -13.96
C ASP A 643 -2.82 10.92 -14.40
N GLY A 644 -2.53 9.78 -15.04
CA GLY A 644 -3.51 8.86 -15.60
C GLY A 644 -4.21 9.38 -16.85
N ALA A 645 -3.65 10.39 -17.53
CA ALA A 645 -4.31 11.04 -18.66
C ALA A 645 -3.39 11.47 -19.80
N ALA A 646 -2.18 11.97 -19.55
CA ALA A 646 -1.28 12.33 -20.65
C ALA A 646 -0.73 11.05 -21.31
N VAL A 647 -0.71 11.00 -22.64
CA VAL A 647 -0.38 9.78 -23.40
C VAL A 647 0.96 9.94 -24.11
N PHE A 648 1.80 8.91 -24.08
CA PHE A 648 3.10 8.91 -24.74
C PHE A 648 2.95 9.11 -26.26
N THR A 649 3.84 9.92 -26.83
CA THR A 649 3.83 10.29 -28.26
C THR A 649 5.14 9.96 -28.98
N GLY A 650 6.25 9.85 -28.24
CA GLY A 650 7.55 9.52 -28.80
C GLY A 650 8.71 10.08 -27.98
N TRP A 651 9.91 9.64 -28.30
CA TRP A 651 11.17 10.16 -27.78
C TRP A 651 11.63 11.37 -28.59
N ASP A 652 12.51 12.19 -28.01
CA ASP A 652 13.11 13.37 -28.65
C ASP A 652 14.00 13.06 -29.87
N ASP A 653 14.46 11.81 -30.00
CA ASP A 653 15.18 11.30 -31.17
C ASP A 653 14.26 10.74 -32.28
N GLY A 654 12.95 10.87 -32.13
CA GLY A 654 11.95 10.51 -33.14
C GLY A 654 11.42 9.07 -33.05
N VAL A 655 11.85 8.29 -32.06
CA VAL A 655 11.30 6.93 -31.82
C VAL A 655 9.89 7.04 -31.24
N THR A 656 8.89 6.40 -31.86
CA THR A 656 7.48 6.49 -31.43
C THR A 656 7.03 5.35 -30.51
N SER A 657 7.87 4.34 -30.28
CA SER A 657 7.58 3.25 -29.36
C SER A 657 7.93 3.65 -27.92
N ALA A 658 7.00 3.42 -26.98
CA ALA A 658 7.22 3.64 -25.56
C ALA A 658 8.31 2.71 -24.99
N GLN A 659 8.52 1.56 -25.63
CA GLN A 659 9.61 0.63 -25.33
C GLN A 659 10.65 0.64 -26.46
N ARG A 660 11.94 0.73 -26.14
CA ARG A 660 13.03 0.68 -27.12
C ARG A 660 14.30 0.06 -26.54
N GLU A 661 15.23 -0.33 -27.39
CA GLU A 661 16.58 -0.75 -27.00
C GLU A 661 17.61 0.25 -27.54
N ILE A 662 18.70 0.44 -26.79
CA ILE A 662 19.91 1.14 -27.26
C ILE A 662 21.16 0.29 -26.98
N VAL A 663 22.24 0.53 -27.73
CA VAL A 663 23.59 0.07 -27.36
C VAL A 663 24.32 1.25 -26.76
N VAL A 664 24.86 1.10 -25.55
CA VAL A 664 25.60 2.18 -24.89
C VAL A 664 26.91 2.43 -25.65
N GLY A 665 27.04 3.64 -26.19
CA GLY A 665 28.23 4.06 -26.94
C GLY A 665 29.36 4.52 -26.01
N ALA A 666 30.38 5.15 -26.60
CA ALA A 666 31.58 5.62 -25.89
C ALA A 666 31.38 6.93 -25.10
N GLY A 667 30.14 7.26 -24.70
CA GLY A 667 29.82 8.49 -23.97
C GLY A 667 28.40 8.53 -23.39
N ASP A 668 28.19 9.46 -22.47
CA ASP A 668 26.90 9.68 -21.78
C ASP A 668 25.75 10.05 -22.75
N VAL A 669 24.53 9.65 -22.41
CA VAL A 669 23.32 9.89 -23.22
C VAL A 669 22.14 10.36 -22.37
N THR A 670 21.35 11.31 -22.89
CA THR A 670 20.06 11.72 -22.32
C THR A 670 18.96 11.61 -23.37
N LEU A 671 17.82 11.00 -23.02
CA LEU A 671 16.66 10.83 -23.88
C LEU A 671 15.39 11.35 -23.18
N THR A 672 14.52 12.04 -23.92
CA THR A 672 13.30 12.64 -23.38
C THR A 672 12.05 12.00 -23.96
N ALA A 673 11.23 11.38 -23.10
CA ALA A 673 9.91 10.85 -23.43
C ALA A 673 8.85 11.97 -23.46
N ASN A 674 8.21 12.15 -24.62
CA ASN A 674 7.21 13.18 -24.84
C ASN A 674 5.80 12.61 -24.71
N TYR A 675 4.95 13.29 -23.95
CA TYR A 675 3.54 12.98 -23.78
C TYR A 675 2.68 14.15 -24.25
N ALA A 676 1.53 13.82 -24.84
CA ALA A 676 0.47 14.78 -25.10
C ALA A 676 -0.45 14.86 -23.88
N SER A 677 -0.56 16.04 -23.27
CA SER A 677 -1.51 16.27 -22.18
C SER A 677 -2.96 16.30 -22.71
N PRO A 678 -3.98 16.11 -21.87
CA PRO A 678 -5.37 16.31 -22.27
C PRO A 678 -5.63 17.71 -22.85
N ILE A 679 -4.95 18.73 -22.31
CA ILE A 679 -5.03 20.12 -22.81
C ILE A 679 -4.47 20.20 -24.23
N ASP A 680 -3.29 19.63 -24.48
CA ASP A 680 -2.68 19.60 -25.81
C ASP A 680 -3.52 18.80 -26.81
N ALA A 681 -4.00 17.63 -26.41
CA ALA A 681 -4.85 16.78 -27.25
C ALA A 681 -6.11 17.54 -27.69
N ARG A 682 -6.81 18.20 -26.76
CA ARG A 682 -8.02 18.96 -27.07
C ARG A 682 -7.71 20.19 -27.93
N TYR A 683 -6.73 21.01 -27.52
CA TYR A 683 -6.37 22.23 -28.24
C TYR A 683 -5.94 21.95 -29.69
N ASN A 684 -5.20 20.87 -29.92
CA ASN A 684 -4.75 20.49 -31.27
C ASN A 684 -5.88 19.88 -32.12
N ALA A 685 -6.85 19.19 -31.49
CA ALA A 685 -7.99 18.58 -32.19
C ALA A 685 -9.09 19.59 -32.59
N GLU A 686 -9.17 20.76 -31.94
CA GLU A 686 -10.28 21.70 -32.09
C GLU A 686 -9.82 23.07 -32.68
N PRO A 687 -9.81 23.27 -34.02
CA PRO A 687 -9.44 24.54 -34.63
C PRO A 687 -10.28 25.75 -34.16
N ALA A 688 -11.55 25.53 -33.83
CA ALA A 688 -12.41 26.57 -33.28
C ALA A 688 -11.92 27.04 -31.90
N LEU A 689 -11.44 26.12 -31.05
CA LEU A 689 -10.88 26.44 -29.74
C LEU A 689 -9.59 27.27 -29.87
N GLN A 690 -8.76 26.97 -30.88
CA GLN A 690 -7.56 27.77 -31.19
C GLN A 690 -7.92 29.18 -31.62
N GLN A 691 -8.99 29.36 -32.39
CA GLN A 691 -9.51 30.68 -32.73
C GLN A 691 -10.08 31.41 -31.51
N THR A 692 -10.71 30.70 -30.57
CA THR A 692 -11.20 31.30 -29.33
C THR A 692 -10.06 31.77 -28.42
N LEU A 693 -9.09 30.91 -28.14
CA LEU A 693 -8.06 31.13 -27.12
C LEU A 693 -6.80 31.84 -27.66
N GLY A 694 -6.51 31.70 -28.94
CA GLY A 694 -5.23 32.11 -29.54
C GLY A 694 -4.08 31.18 -29.14
N SER A 695 -2.84 31.56 -29.45
CA SER A 695 -1.67 30.72 -29.17
C SER A 695 -1.38 30.59 -27.66
N PRO A 696 -0.75 29.48 -27.22
CA PRO A 696 -0.21 29.37 -25.87
C PRO A 696 0.78 30.51 -25.56
N THR A 697 0.77 31.00 -24.33
CA THR A 697 1.68 32.09 -23.87
C THR A 697 2.75 31.61 -22.89
N GLY A 698 2.70 30.34 -22.50
CA GLY A 698 3.64 29.71 -21.60
C GLY A 698 3.44 28.19 -21.53
N PRO A 699 4.30 27.47 -20.79
CA PRO A 699 4.15 26.03 -20.60
C PRO A 699 2.88 25.69 -19.80
N GLU A 700 2.47 24.44 -19.87
CA GLU A 700 1.44 23.91 -18.96
C GLU A 700 1.96 23.88 -17.52
N ILE A 701 1.10 24.26 -16.58
CA ILE A 701 1.39 24.24 -15.16
C ILE A 701 0.55 23.13 -14.52
N GLY A 702 1.22 22.20 -13.86
CA GLY A 702 0.59 21.13 -13.09
C GLY A 702 0.56 21.42 -11.59
N GLU A 703 -0.59 21.19 -10.97
CA GLU A 703 -0.82 21.23 -9.53
C GLU A 703 -1.37 19.85 -9.07
N ALA A 704 -1.48 19.62 -7.75
CA ALA A 704 -1.78 18.29 -7.19
C ALA A 704 -3.04 17.60 -7.76
N ASN A 705 -4.07 18.38 -8.14
CA ASN A 705 -5.35 17.85 -8.63
C ASN A 705 -5.84 18.49 -9.94
N LEU A 706 -5.04 19.33 -10.58
CA LEU A 706 -5.41 20.03 -11.81
C LEU A 706 -4.19 20.41 -12.65
N ARG A 707 -4.42 20.69 -13.92
CA ARG A 707 -3.46 21.33 -14.82
C ARG A 707 -4.09 22.51 -15.51
N TYR A 708 -3.29 23.49 -15.88
CA TYR A 708 -3.78 24.57 -16.73
C TYR A 708 -2.71 25.12 -17.66
N ARG A 709 -3.14 25.69 -18.77
CA ARG A 709 -2.27 26.44 -19.68
C ARG A 709 -2.91 27.75 -20.07
N THR A 710 -2.11 28.82 -20.03
CA THR A 710 -2.55 30.17 -20.40
C THR A 710 -2.33 30.42 -21.88
N TYR A 711 -3.34 30.98 -22.52
CA TYR A 711 -3.38 31.36 -23.93
C TYR A 711 -3.61 32.88 -24.03
N GLN A 712 -3.45 33.43 -25.24
CA GLN A 712 -3.58 34.88 -25.48
C GLN A 712 -4.90 35.48 -24.96
N ARG A 713 -6.01 34.72 -25.03
CA ARG A 713 -7.35 35.18 -24.65
C ARG A 713 -8.00 34.41 -23.51
N GLY A 714 -7.34 33.42 -22.92
CA GLY A 714 -7.98 32.58 -21.92
C GLY A 714 -7.08 31.51 -21.33
N ARG A 715 -7.70 30.53 -20.71
CA ARG A 715 -7.00 29.41 -20.06
C ARG A 715 -7.79 28.12 -20.25
N LEU A 716 -7.09 27.05 -20.59
CA LEU A 716 -7.63 25.69 -20.47
C LEU A 716 -7.24 25.12 -19.12
N TYR A 717 -8.20 24.47 -18.47
CA TYR A 717 -8.02 23.69 -17.26
C TYR A 717 -8.31 22.24 -17.54
N TRP A 718 -7.52 21.33 -16.99
CA TRP A 718 -7.83 19.92 -16.92
C TRP A 718 -7.95 19.47 -15.48
N THR A 719 -8.99 18.70 -15.19
CA THR A 719 -9.11 17.92 -13.95
C THR A 719 -9.51 16.50 -14.30
N LYS A 720 -9.16 15.54 -13.44
CA LYS A 720 -9.55 14.14 -13.64
C LYS A 720 -11.08 13.94 -13.63
N GLN A 721 -11.79 14.73 -12.83
CA GLN A 721 -13.24 14.59 -12.66
C GLN A 721 -14.04 15.22 -13.80
N TYR A 722 -13.62 16.40 -14.28
CA TYR A 722 -14.40 17.19 -15.23
C TYR A 722 -13.79 17.24 -16.64
N GLY A 723 -12.57 16.72 -16.83
CA GLY A 723 -11.90 16.81 -18.13
C GLY A 723 -11.36 18.20 -18.40
N VAL A 724 -11.24 18.55 -19.70
CA VAL A 724 -10.66 19.82 -20.14
C VAL A 724 -11.76 20.85 -20.39
N HIS A 725 -11.70 21.99 -19.70
CA HIS A 725 -12.63 23.10 -19.90
C HIS A 725 -11.92 24.45 -20.06
N GLU A 726 -12.51 25.31 -20.87
CA GLU A 726 -11.99 26.63 -21.18
C GLU A 726 -12.71 27.74 -20.39
N ILE A 727 -11.95 28.79 -20.05
CA ILE A 727 -12.51 30.08 -19.67
C ILE A 727 -11.71 31.19 -20.37
N HIS A 728 -12.39 32.15 -20.99
CA HIS A 728 -11.74 33.13 -21.86
C HIS A 728 -12.31 34.56 -21.73
N ASN A 729 -11.65 35.52 -22.39
CA ASN A 729 -12.00 36.92 -22.49
C ASN A 729 -12.37 37.58 -21.13
N ALA A 730 -13.56 38.18 -21.06
CA ALA A 730 -14.02 38.95 -19.90
C ALA A 730 -14.30 38.04 -18.69
N ASN A 731 -14.84 36.85 -18.91
CA ASN A 731 -15.08 35.87 -17.85
C ASN A 731 -13.76 35.38 -17.25
N HIS A 732 -12.75 35.08 -18.07
CA HIS A 732 -11.42 34.73 -17.58
C HIS A 732 -10.79 35.86 -16.77
N THR A 733 -10.85 37.09 -17.29
CA THR A 733 -10.31 38.26 -16.60
C THR A 733 -10.96 38.44 -15.22
N LYS A 734 -12.29 38.34 -15.16
CA LYS A 734 -13.05 38.44 -13.91
C LYS A 734 -12.73 37.28 -12.96
N TYR A 735 -12.75 36.06 -13.45
CA TYR A 735 -12.44 34.86 -12.67
C TYR A 735 -11.07 34.95 -11.99
N VAL A 736 -10.01 35.31 -12.74
CA VAL A 736 -8.67 35.50 -12.20
C VAL A 736 -8.64 36.64 -11.17
N SER A 737 -9.31 37.77 -11.45
CA SER A 737 -9.35 38.91 -10.52
C SER A 737 -10.00 38.59 -9.16
N LEU A 738 -10.90 37.59 -9.13
CA LEU A 738 -11.56 37.16 -7.90
C LEU A 738 -10.80 36.05 -7.15
N GLY A 739 -9.63 35.62 -7.64
CA GLY A 739 -8.80 34.57 -7.04
C GLY A 739 -8.70 33.27 -7.85
N GLY A 740 -9.35 33.20 -9.02
CA GLY A 740 -9.24 32.09 -9.96
C GLY A 740 -9.54 30.72 -9.37
N HIS A 741 -8.81 29.70 -9.85
CA HIS A 741 -9.03 28.31 -9.44
C HIS A 741 -8.68 28.03 -7.98
N ALA A 742 -7.80 28.85 -7.40
CA ALA A 742 -7.45 28.75 -5.98
C ALA A 742 -8.66 29.05 -5.07
N LYS A 743 -9.57 29.91 -5.52
CA LYS A 743 -10.79 30.24 -4.77
C LYS A 743 -11.99 29.42 -5.23
N PHE A 744 -12.22 29.29 -6.53
CA PHE A 744 -13.48 28.74 -7.04
C PHE A 744 -13.35 27.38 -7.73
N GLY A 745 -12.16 26.76 -7.71
CA GLY A 745 -11.91 25.53 -8.44
C GLY A 745 -11.89 25.75 -9.96
N ALA A 746 -11.52 24.71 -10.72
CA ALA A 746 -11.48 24.79 -12.18
C ALA A 746 -12.89 24.93 -12.79
N PRO A 747 -13.02 25.49 -14.00
CA PRO A 747 -14.25 25.43 -14.77
C PRO A 747 -14.70 23.98 -14.99
N ILE A 748 -16.00 23.73 -14.85
CA ILE A 748 -16.66 22.44 -15.13
C ILE A 748 -17.51 22.49 -16.41
N THR A 749 -17.55 23.65 -17.04
CA THR A 749 -18.10 23.87 -18.39
C THR A 749 -17.13 24.75 -19.17
N ASP A 750 -17.14 24.60 -20.49
CA ASP A 750 -16.67 25.68 -21.36
C ASP A 750 -17.58 26.92 -21.19
N GLU A 751 -17.18 28.06 -21.77
CA GLU A 751 -18.05 29.23 -21.78
C GLU A 751 -19.26 28.94 -22.68
N ILE A 752 -20.43 28.79 -22.05
CA ILE A 752 -21.68 28.43 -22.71
C ILE A 752 -22.62 29.63 -22.81
N GLN A 753 -23.43 29.65 -23.86
CA GLN A 753 -24.45 30.68 -24.03
C GLN A 753 -25.56 30.50 -22.98
N ALA A 754 -25.97 31.60 -22.35
CA ALA A 754 -27.11 31.60 -21.45
C ALA A 754 -28.39 31.25 -22.23
N PRO A 755 -29.39 30.59 -21.60
CA PRO A 755 -30.58 30.09 -22.30
C PRO A 755 -31.41 31.14 -23.06
N ASP A 756 -31.33 32.42 -22.65
CA ASP A 756 -32.01 33.53 -23.31
C ASP A 756 -31.25 34.08 -24.54
N GLY A 757 -30.06 33.57 -24.82
CA GLY A 757 -29.19 33.97 -25.91
C GLY A 757 -28.39 35.26 -25.69
N VAL A 758 -28.54 35.94 -24.55
CA VAL A 758 -27.99 37.29 -24.32
C VAL A 758 -26.57 37.25 -23.74
N GLY A 759 -26.34 36.40 -22.75
CA GLY A 759 -25.09 36.31 -22.01
C GLY A 759 -24.34 35.00 -22.25
N ARG A 760 -23.17 34.91 -21.61
CA ARG A 760 -22.32 33.71 -21.60
C ARG A 760 -21.78 33.44 -20.20
N TYR A 761 -21.56 32.18 -19.85
CA TYR A 761 -21.11 31.84 -18.51
C TYR A 761 -20.26 30.58 -18.43
N ASN A 762 -19.50 30.48 -17.34
CA ASN A 762 -18.83 29.27 -16.90
C ASN A 762 -19.34 28.89 -15.51
N ASP A 763 -19.61 27.60 -15.30
CA ASP A 763 -19.76 27.02 -13.97
C ASP A 763 -18.41 26.52 -13.46
N LEU A 764 -18.20 26.63 -12.14
CA LEU A 764 -16.92 26.34 -11.49
C LEU A 764 -17.10 25.26 -10.43
N ALA A 765 -16.09 24.39 -10.29
CA ALA A 765 -16.15 23.20 -9.44
C ALA A 765 -16.29 23.50 -7.93
N GLY A 766 -15.80 24.67 -7.51
CA GLY A 766 -15.52 24.96 -6.11
C GLY A 766 -14.21 24.29 -5.64
N THR A 767 -13.69 24.79 -4.53
CA THR A 767 -12.67 24.13 -3.69
C THR A 767 -13.29 23.70 -2.35
N PRO A 768 -12.72 22.72 -1.63
CA PRO A 768 -13.18 22.37 -0.29
C PRO A 768 -13.25 23.61 0.63
N GLY A 769 -14.44 23.91 1.14
CA GLY A 769 -14.70 25.11 1.94
C GLY A 769 -15.18 26.34 1.15
N THR A 770 -15.28 26.25 -0.17
CA THR A 770 -15.96 27.25 -1.01
C THR A 770 -17.21 26.64 -1.63
N LEU A 771 -18.21 27.49 -1.83
CA LEU A 771 -19.51 27.08 -2.36
C LEU A 771 -19.51 27.12 -3.90
N ALA A 772 -20.45 26.43 -4.53
CA ALA A 772 -20.61 26.43 -5.99
C ALA A 772 -20.66 27.86 -6.55
N ALA A 773 -20.03 28.09 -7.70
CA ALA A 773 -19.85 29.42 -8.28
C ALA A 773 -20.08 29.42 -9.81
N SER A 774 -20.51 30.55 -10.33
CA SER A 774 -20.55 30.83 -11.77
C SER A 774 -20.06 32.25 -12.05
N ILE A 775 -19.45 32.45 -13.22
CA ILE A 775 -19.14 33.78 -13.76
C ILE A 775 -19.98 34.00 -15.00
N TYR A 776 -20.78 35.06 -15.03
CA TYR A 776 -21.65 35.44 -16.14
C TYR A 776 -21.18 36.74 -16.77
N TRP A 777 -21.14 36.78 -18.10
CA TRP A 777 -20.91 37.98 -18.90
C TRP A 777 -22.15 38.36 -19.71
N THR A 778 -22.39 39.66 -19.82
CA THR A 778 -23.32 40.24 -20.81
C THR A 778 -22.69 41.44 -21.51
N PRO A 779 -23.12 41.77 -22.74
CA PRO A 779 -22.66 42.98 -23.43
C PRO A 779 -22.95 44.27 -22.66
N ALA A 780 -24.06 44.32 -21.93
CA ALA A 780 -24.51 45.52 -21.23
C ALA A 780 -23.81 45.74 -19.88
N ASN A 781 -23.48 44.67 -19.15
CA ASN A 781 -23.04 44.77 -17.75
C ASN A 781 -21.59 44.32 -17.52
N GLY A 782 -20.98 43.59 -18.46
CA GLY A 782 -19.69 42.94 -18.23
C GLY A 782 -19.82 41.62 -17.46
N SER A 783 -18.71 41.16 -16.87
CA SER A 783 -18.63 39.87 -16.16
C SER A 783 -18.80 40.04 -14.65
N PHE A 784 -19.60 39.18 -14.02
CA PHE A 784 -19.78 39.15 -12.56
C PHE A 784 -19.91 37.72 -12.03
N GLY A 785 -19.40 37.52 -10.82
CA GLY A 785 -19.47 36.25 -10.10
C GLY A 785 -20.67 36.16 -9.15
N VAL A 786 -21.31 34.99 -9.16
CA VAL A 786 -22.35 34.62 -8.20
C VAL A 786 -21.98 33.26 -7.61
N TRP A 787 -21.94 33.17 -6.29
CA TRP A 787 -21.55 31.95 -5.59
C TRP A 787 -22.42 31.70 -4.35
N GLY A 788 -22.21 30.55 -3.72
CA GLY A 788 -22.85 30.27 -2.44
C GLY A 788 -24.35 30.14 -2.44
N SER A 789 -24.94 30.34 -1.27
CA SER A 789 -26.38 30.27 -1.07
C SER A 789 -27.13 31.28 -1.93
N ILE A 790 -26.47 32.37 -2.35
CA ILE A 790 -27.05 33.32 -3.31
C ILE A 790 -27.16 32.68 -4.70
N ARG A 791 -26.10 32.01 -5.18
CA ARG A 791 -26.16 31.26 -6.44
C ARG A 791 -27.21 30.16 -6.40
N GLU A 792 -27.23 29.36 -5.34
CA GLU A 792 -28.21 28.28 -5.17
C GLU A 792 -29.64 28.81 -5.27
N LYS A 793 -29.91 29.92 -4.57
CA LYS A 793 -31.21 30.59 -4.62
C LYS A 793 -31.55 31.12 -6.01
N TRP A 794 -30.60 31.79 -6.65
CA TRP A 794 -30.79 32.37 -7.97
C TRP A 794 -31.06 31.30 -9.03
N VAL A 795 -30.28 30.21 -9.03
CA VAL A 795 -30.48 29.06 -9.92
C VAL A 795 -31.83 28.40 -9.66
N ALA A 796 -32.24 28.22 -8.40
CA ALA A 796 -33.56 27.69 -8.05
C ALA A 796 -34.72 28.57 -8.55
N GLN A 797 -34.48 29.86 -8.79
CA GLN A 797 -35.44 30.80 -9.37
C GLN A 797 -35.29 30.95 -10.90
N GLY A 798 -34.55 30.05 -11.56
CA GLY A 798 -34.40 30.02 -13.02
C GLY A 798 -33.15 30.74 -13.55
N GLY A 799 -32.25 31.19 -12.67
CA GLY A 799 -30.99 31.82 -13.03
C GLY A 799 -31.17 33.06 -13.92
N ALA A 800 -30.33 33.19 -14.94
CA ALA A 800 -30.36 34.33 -15.86
C ALA A 800 -31.67 34.46 -16.66
N ALA A 801 -32.33 33.33 -16.96
CA ALA A 801 -33.63 33.31 -17.61
C ALA A 801 -34.81 33.55 -16.63
N GLY A 802 -34.50 33.56 -15.32
CA GLY A 802 -35.47 33.76 -14.25
C GLY A 802 -35.85 35.23 -14.05
N PRO A 803 -36.73 35.50 -13.08
CA PRO A 803 -37.26 36.85 -12.83
C PRO A 803 -36.20 37.83 -12.32
N LEU A 804 -35.02 37.37 -11.89
CA LEU A 804 -33.95 38.23 -11.42
C LEU A 804 -33.01 38.67 -12.55
N GLY A 805 -32.95 37.98 -13.69
CA GLY A 805 -32.01 38.30 -14.77
C GLY A 805 -30.55 38.07 -14.38
N TYR A 806 -29.64 38.87 -14.95
CA TYR A 806 -28.19 38.71 -14.82
C TYR A 806 -27.62 39.41 -13.58
N PRO A 807 -26.53 38.88 -12.98
CA PRO A 807 -25.81 39.61 -11.95
C PRO A 807 -25.19 40.90 -12.52
N VAL A 808 -25.26 41.99 -11.74
CA VAL A 808 -24.63 43.29 -12.05
C VAL A 808 -23.59 43.70 -11.00
N THR A 809 -23.39 42.86 -10.00
CA THR A 809 -22.31 42.96 -9.02
C THR A 809 -21.74 41.57 -8.78
N ASP A 810 -20.48 41.51 -8.36
CA ASP A 810 -19.96 40.33 -7.65
C ASP A 810 -20.71 40.19 -6.30
N GLU A 811 -20.54 39.07 -5.60
CA GLU A 811 -21.11 38.97 -4.24
C GLU A 811 -20.32 39.89 -3.29
N LEU A 812 -21.02 40.83 -2.69
CA LEU A 812 -20.47 41.87 -1.83
C LEU A 812 -20.88 41.67 -0.38
N THR A 813 -20.10 42.25 0.53
CA THR A 813 -20.47 42.37 1.94
C THR A 813 -21.29 43.65 2.13
N PRO A 814 -22.49 43.58 2.74
CA PRO A 814 -23.29 44.76 3.06
C PRO A 814 -22.61 45.63 4.12
N PRO A 815 -22.96 46.93 4.21
CA PRO A 815 -22.40 47.89 5.17
C PRO A 815 -22.34 47.44 6.64
N ASP A 816 -23.25 46.59 7.10
CA ASP A 816 -23.25 46.09 8.48
C ASP A 816 -22.21 44.98 8.75
N GLY A 817 -21.56 44.45 7.70
CA GLY A 817 -20.54 43.41 7.79
C GLY A 817 -21.07 41.99 8.02
N ILE A 818 -22.38 41.78 8.08
CA ILE A 818 -22.98 40.50 8.51
C ILE A 818 -23.25 39.58 7.32
N GLY A 819 -24.07 40.04 6.38
CA GLY A 819 -24.59 39.22 5.28
C GLY A 819 -23.71 39.20 4.04
N ARG A 820 -24.30 38.77 2.93
CA ARG A 820 -23.77 38.87 1.56
C ARG A 820 -24.89 39.25 0.61
N PHE A 821 -24.57 39.92 -0.49
CA PHE A 821 -25.59 40.23 -1.51
C PHE A 821 -25.04 40.26 -2.93
N ASN A 822 -25.91 39.97 -3.89
CA ASN A 822 -25.73 40.33 -5.30
C ASN A 822 -26.90 41.20 -5.76
N HIS A 823 -26.61 42.19 -6.60
CA HIS A 823 -27.64 42.87 -7.39
C HIS A 823 -27.78 42.22 -8.76
N PHE A 824 -28.99 42.27 -9.31
CA PHE A 824 -29.31 41.72 -10.61
C PHE A 824 -30.10 42.71 -11.47
N THR A 825 -30.01 42.55 -12.79
CA THR A 825 -30.68 43.44 -13.76
C THR A 825 -32.20 43.49 -13.57
N GLY A 826 -32.79 42.36 -13.16
CA GLY A 826 -34.22 42.13 -13.27
C GLY A 826 -34.68 41.87 -14.69
N THR A 827 -36.00 41.77 -14.83
CA THR A 827 -36.74 41.73 -16.10
C THR A 827 -37.68 42.94 -16.19
N PRO A 828 -38.32 43.24 -17.33
CA PRO A 828 -39.32 44.31 -17.40
C PRO A 828 -40.45 44.18 -16.35
N GLY A 829 -40.80 42.95 -15.94
CA GLY A 829 -41.84 42.70 -14.93
C GLY A 829 -41.38 42.85 -13.48
N THR A 830 -40.10 42.57 -13.19
CA THR A 830 -39.56 42.60 -11.82
C THR A 830 -38.70 43.82 -11.53
N LYS A 831 -38.18 44.49 -12.57
CA LYS A 831 -37.19 45.58 -12.46
C LYS A 831 -35.97 45.14 -11.65
N ALA A 832 -35.11 46.09 -11.27
CA ALA A 832 -33.90 45.83 -10.49
C ALA A 832 -34.18 44.89 -9.30
N ALA A 833 -33.35 43.86 -9.16
CA ALA A 833 -33.54 42.79 -8.20
C ALA A 833 -32.28 42.58 -7.34
N SER A 834 -32.44 41.91 -6.21
CA SER A 834 -31.32 41.52 -5.34
C SER A 834 -31.63 40.22 -4.62
N ILE A 835 -30.56 39.51 -4.28
CA ILE A 835 -30.62 38.45 -3.28
C ILE A 835 -29.68 38.86 -2.16
N TYR A 836 -30.21 38.81 -0.93
CA TYR A 836 -29.43 38.97 0.29
C TYR A 836 -29.41 37.65 1.03
N TRP A 837 -28.22 37.26 1.50
CA TRP A 837 -28.02 36.17 2.43
C TRP A 837 -27.58 36.71 3.79
N SER A 838 -28.13 36.14 4.85
CA SER A 838 -27.65 36.38 6.22
C SER A 838 -27.59 35.05 6.99
N PRO A 839 -26.73 34.93 8.01
CA PRO A 839 -26.66 33.72 8.84
C PRO A 839 -28.00 33.36 9.49
N ALA A 840 -28.83 34.36 9.84
CA ALA A 840 -30.09 34.15 10.53
C ALA A 840 -31.25 33.75 9.61
N ASN A 841 -31.26 34.25 8.37
CA ASN A 841 -32.41 34.10 7.47
C ASN A 841 -32.13 33.27 6.22
N GLY A 842 -30.87 32.98 5.88
CA GLY A 842 -30.52 32.39 4.60
C GLY A 842 -30.70 33.38 3.44
N ALA A 843 -30.77 32.85 2.20
CA ALA A 843 -30.82 33.66 0.97
C ALA A 843 -32.26 33.95 0.51
N HIS A 844 -32.58 35.23 0.37
CA HIS A 844 -33.91 35.72 0.00
C HIS A 844 -33.87 36.77 -1.11
N SER A 845 -34.80 36.64 -2.06
CA SER A 845 -34.91 37.56 -3.19
C SER A 845 -35.90 38.69 -2.94
N ILE A 846 -35.54 39.86 -3.45
CA ILE A 846 -36.32 41.10 -3.34
C ILE A 846 -36.15 41.92 -4.62
N TRP A 847 -37.25 42.42 -5.18
CA TRP A 847 -37.22 43.14 -6.46
C TRP A 847 -38.25 44.27 -6.52
N GLY A 848 -38.28 44.99 -7.64
CA GLY A 848 -39.32 45.95 -7.97
C GLY A 848 -39.52 47.05 -6.92
N SER A 849 -40.79 47.43 -6.73
CA SER A 849 -41.19 48.50 -5.82
C SER A 849 -40.86 48.19 -4.36
N ILE A 850 -40.87 46.91 -3.97
CA ILE A 850 -40.55 46.50 -2.60
C ILE A 850 -39.06 46.72 -2.31
N ARG A 851 -38.19 46.30 -3.23
CA ARG A 851 -36.75 46.58 -3.16
C ARG A 851 -36.46 48.07 -3.13
N GLU A 852 -37.13 48.84 -3.98
CA GLU A 852 -36.98 50.29 -4.03
C GLU A 852 -37.37 50.92 -2.68
N ARG A 853 -38.51 50.52 -2.10
CA ARG A 853 -38.90 51.02 -0.77
C ARG A 853 -37.91 50.63 0.31
N TRP A 854 -37.44 49.38 0.31
CA TRP A 854 -36.45 48.90 1.27
C TRP A 854 -35.16 49.71 1.20
N SER A 855 -34.73 50.09 0.00
CA SER A 855 -33.57 50.96 -0.20
C SER A 855 -33.73 52.35 0.43
N GLN A 856 -34.93 52.93 0.32
CA GLN A 856 -35.24 54.26 0.86
C GLN A 856 -35.28 54.30 2.38
N VAL A 857 -35.54 53.14 3.02
CA VAL A 857 -35.56 53.03 4.48
C VAL A 857 -34.25 52.48 5.05
N GLY A 858 -33.18 52.43 4.25
CA GLY A 858 -31.83 52.12 4.73
C GLY A 858 -31.40 50.66 4.58
N TRP A 859 -32.04 49.89 3.70
CA TRP A 859 -31.69 48.48 3.44
C TRP A 859 -31.60 47.65 4.74
N GLU A 860 -30.61 46.75 4.87
CA GLU A 860 -30.37 45.91 6.04
C GLU A 860 -29.99 46.71 7.30
N THR A 861 -29.36 47.88 7.13
CA THR A 861 -29.06 48.79 8.26
C THR A 861 -30.31 49.51 8.78
N GLY A 862 -31.38 49.53 7.98
CA GLY A 862 -32.65 50.16 8.27
C GLY A 862 -33.47 49.49 9.39
N PRO A 863 -34.69 50.02 9.65
CA PRO A 863 -35.56 49.54 10.71
C PRO A 863 -36.13 48.14 10.43
N LEU A 864 -36.04 47.66 9.18
CA LEU A 864 -36.58 46.36 8.78
C LEU A 864 -35.56 45.22 8.92
N GLY A 865 -34.26 45.49 8.73
CA GLY A 865 -33.23 44.46 8.72
C GLY A 865 -33.21 43.63 7.44
N TYR A 866 -32.80 42.35 7.52
CA TYR A 866 -32.67 41.47 6.36
C TYR A 866 -34.03 40.88 5.94
N PRO A 867 -34.23 40.60 4.64
CA PRO A 867 -35.40 39.83 4.21
C PRO A 867 -35.40 38.43 4.84
N LYS A 868 -36.57 38.02 5.34
CA LYS A 868 -36.86 36.69 5.90
C LYS A 868 -37.69 35.83 4.94
N THR A 869 -38.17 36.44 3.86
CA THR A 869 -38.96 35.77 2.83
C THR A 869 -38.53 36.29 1.47
N ASP A 870 -38.77 35.48 0.44
CA ASP A 870 -38.83 35.99 -0.93
C ASP A 870 -40.03 36.92 -1.10
N GLU A 871 -40.12 37.62 -2.22
CA GLU A 871 -41.32 38.37 -2.56
C GLU A 871 -42.48 37.40 -2.84
N MET A 872 -43.48 37.43 -1.95
CA MET A 872 -44.65 36.55 -2.01
C MET A 872 -45.88 37.29 -2.51
N THR A 873 -46.81 36.56 -3.13
CA THR A 873 -48.18 37.07 -3.39
C THR A 873 -48.95 37.13 -2.07
N THR A 874 -49.65 38.23 -1.82
CA THR A 874 -50.50 38.32 -0.63
C THR A 874 -51.61 37.26 -0.68
N PRO A 875 -52.07 36.76 0.48
CA PRO A 875 -53.14 35.76 0.55
C PRO A 875 -54.43 36.13 -0.19
N ASP A 876 -54.76 37.41 -0.35
CA ASP A 876 -55.92 37.87 -1.13
C ASP A 876 -55.69 37.90 -2.65
N GLY A 877 -54.48 37.63 -3.13
CA GLY A 877 -54.09 37.61 -4.53
C GLY A 877 -53.86 38.99 -5.17
N VAL A 878 -53.99 40.09 -4.40
CA VAL A 878 -54.00 41.45 -4.96
C VAL A 878 -52.61 42.10 -4.98
N GLY A 879 -51.77 41.79 -3.99
CA GLY A 879 -50.50 42.47 -3.76
C GLY A 879 -49.30 41.54 -3.67
N LYS A 880 -48.16 42.15 -3.37
CA LYS A 880 -46.88 41.50 -3.11
C LYS A 880 -46.35 41.94 -1.75
N TYR A 881 -45.57 41.08 -1.08
CA TYR A 881 -44.92 41.44 0.18
C TYR A 881 -43.60 40.70 0.42
N ASN A 882 -42.74 41.32 1.22
CA ASN A 882 -41.62 40.67 1.90
C ASN A 882 -41.75 40.90 3.41
N HIS A 883 -41.38 39.90 4.20
CA HIS A 883 -41.13 40.05 5.64
C HIS A 883 -39.63 40.21 5.90
N PHE A 884 -39.31 40.91 6.98
CA PHE A 884 -37.95 41.19 7.40
C PHE A 884 -37.74 40.83 8.88
N ASP A 885 -36.49 40.64 9.28
CA ASP A 885 -36.12 40.05 10.56
C ASP A 885 -36.27 40.96 11.78
N LYS A 886 -36.34 42.30 11.62
CA LYS A 886 -36.66 43.25 12.71
C LYS A 886 -38.15 43.55 12.81
N ASP A 887 -38.97 42.49 12.75
CA ASP A 887 -40.44 42.59 12.77
C ASP A 887 -40.96 43.65 11.77
N GLY A 888 -40.44 43.57 10.55
CA GLY A 888 -40.76 44.47 9.44
C GLY A 888 -41.52 43.76 8.32
N SER A 889 -42.36 44.51 7.61
CA SER A 889 -42.96 44.09 6.34
C SER A 889 -42.96 45.24 5.35
N ILE A 890 -42.82 44.94 4.07
CA ILE A 890 -43.19 45.87 3.00
C ILE A 890 -44.26 45.20 2.15
N TYR A 891 -45.35 45.92 1.90
CA TYR A 891 -46.45 45.48 1.03
C TYR A 891 -46.60 46.44 -0.14
N TRP A 892 -46.93 45.90 -1.32
CA TRP A 892 -47.18 46.66 -2.55
C TRP A 892 -48.44 46.13 -3.25
N THR A 893 -49.20 47.00 -3.90
CA THR A 893 -50.28 46.62 -4.82
C THR A 893 -50.24 47.51 -6.07
N PRO A 894 -50.97 47.16 -7.15
CA PRO A 894 -51.10 48.04 -8.32
C PRO A 894 -51.72 49.42 -8.01
N THR A 895 -52.43 49.57 -6.89
CA THR A 895 -53.16 50.81 -6.52
C THR A 895 -52.60 51.50 -5.27
N THR A 896 -51.59 50.94 -4.61
CA THR A 896 -50.96 51.52 -3.41
C THR A 896 -49.43 51.46 -3.53
N PRO A 897 -48.70 52.49 -3.06
CA PRO A 897 -47.24 52.48 -3.11
C PRO A 897 -46.68 51.38 -2.20
N ALA A 898 -45.47 50.90 -2.51
CA ALA A 898 -44.77 49.98 -1.64
C ALA A 898 -44.52 50.65 -0.29
N SER A 899 -45.10 50.08 0.77
CA SER A 899 -45.20 50.72 2.09
C SER A 899 -44.66 49.79 3.17
N ASP A 900 -43.71 50.29 3.96
CA ASP A 900 -43.14 49.63 5.12
C ASP A 900 -44.05 49.79 6.35
N VAL A 901 -44.23 48.69 7.07
CA VAL A 901 -44.94 48.62 8.35
C VAL A 901 -44.09 47.77 9.28
N TYR A 902 -43.70 48.32 10.44
CA TYR A 902 -42.82 47.60 11.37
C TYR A 902 -43.21 47.84 12.84
N GLY A 903 -42.50 47.14 13.74
CA GLY A 903 -42.66 47.29 15.18
C GLY A 903 -44.11 47.10 15.66
N ALA A 904 -44.52 47.91 16.63
CA ALA A 904 -45.81 47.77 17.30
C ALA A 904 -47.02 47.98 16.36
N ILE A 905 -46.86 48.81 15.32
CA ILE A 905 -47.90 49.04 14.31
C ILE A 905 -48.12 47.77 13.48
N ARG A 906 -47.04 47.13 13.01
CA ARG A 906 -47.11 45.87 12.28
C ARG A 906 -47.73 44.77 13.12
N VAL A 907 -47.34 44.67 14.40
CA VAL A 907 -47.92 43.68 15.33
C VAL A 907 -49.43 43.87 15.46
N ARG A 908 -49.91 45.11 15.60
CA ARG A 908 -51.35 45.38 15.66
C ARG A 908 -52.04 45.03 14.35
N TRP A 909 -51.49 45.43 13.21
CA TRP A 909 -52.08 45.14 11.90
C TRP A 909 -52.15 43.63 11.62
N ALA A 910 -51.10 42.90 11.99
CA ALA A 910 -51.06 41.44 11.94
C ALA A 910 -52.19 40.81 12.74
N ALA A 911 -52.41 41.27 13.98
CA ALA A 911 -53.47 40.79 14.85
C ALA A 911 -54.89 41.07 14.31
N LEU A 912 -55.03 42.08 13.43
CA LEU A 912 -56.29 42.39 12.76
C LEU A 912 -56.52 41.58 11.47
N GLY A 913 -55.56 40.73 11.08
CA GLY A 913 -55.64 39.91 9.86
C GLY A 913 -54.96 40.52 8.63
N TRP A 914 -53.93 41.36 8.83
CA TRP A 914 -53.09 41.91 7.76
C TRP A 914 -53.90 42.66 6.68
N GLU A 915 -53.61 42.42 5.40
CA GLU A 915 -54.29 43.06 4.27
C GLU A 915 -55.78 42.71 4.16
N ARG A 916 -56.20 41.61 4.80
CA ARG A 916 -57.63 41.22 4.89
C ARG A 916 -58.36 41.89 6.05
N SER A 917 -57.64 42.63 6.90
CA SER A 917 -58.26 43.41 7.97
C SER A 917 -59.21 44.47 7.40
N TYR A 918 -60.06 45.02 8.27
CA TYR A 918 -60.96 46.12 7.89
C TYR A 918 -60.20 47.38 7.40
N LEU A 919 -58.90 47.49 7.70
CA LEU A 919 -58.03 48.59 7.28
C LEU A 919 -57.52 48.43 5.84
N GLY A 920 -57.38 47.18 5.35
CA GLY A 920 -56.81 46.87 4.03
C GLY A 920 -55.29 47.01 3.97
N PHE A 921 -54.77 47.30 2.77
CA PHE A 921 -53.33 47.49 2.53
C PHE A 921 -52.80 48.80 3.10
N PRO A 922 -51.51 48.87 3.48
CA PRO A 922 -50.86 50.14 3.79
C PRO A 922 -50.79 51.05 2.55
N ARG A 923 -50.97 52.34 2.76
CA ARG A 923 -50.85 53.42 1.75
C ARG A 923 -49.71 54.40 2.04
N SER A 924 -49.12 54.32 3.23
CA SER A 924 -47.93 55.08 3.59
C SER A 924 -46.90 54.16 4.25
N GLY A 925 -45.62 54.48 4.09
CA GLY A 925 -44.60 54.04 5.04
C GLY A 925 -44.83 54.65 6.43
N GLU A 926 -44.10 54.16 7.44
CA GLU A 926 -44.29 54.63 8.81
C GLU A 926 -43.68 56.02 9.01
N PHE A 927 -44.50 57.03 9.29
CA PHE A 927 -44.06 58.42 9.48
C PHE A 927 -44.29 58.93 10.90
N GLY A 928 -43.45 59.87 11.34
CA GLY A 928 -43.58 60.51 12.65
C GLY A 928 -44.59 61.66 12.63
N ASN A 929 -45.29 61.85 13.76
CA ASN A 929 -46.13 63.01 14.04
C ASN A 929 -46.01 63.42 15.51
N SER A 930 -46.74 64.47 15.93
CA SER A 930 -46.67 64.99 17.31
C SER A 930 -47.11 64.00 18.39
N LEU A 931 -47.75 62.88 18.03
CA LEU A 931 -48.25 61.87 18.97
C LEU A 931 -47.36 60.63 19.03
N GLY A 932 -46.46 60.44 18.05
CA GLY A 932 -45.63 59.24 17.93
C GLY A 932 -45.42 58.88 16.45
N ARG A 933 -45.73 57.63 16.08
CA ARG A 933 -45.57 57.13 14.70
C ARG A 933 -46.87 56.55 14.14
N ARG A 934 -47.06 56.64 12.83
CA ARG A 934 -48.31 56.24 12.17
C ARG A 934 -48.07 55.60 10.81
N ASN A 935 -48.88 54.60 10.48
CA ASN A 935 -49.11 54.15 9.12
C ASN A 935 -50.57 54.40 8.72
N ASP A 936 -50.74 54.91 7.51
CA ASP A 936 -52.05 55.02 6.86
C ASP A 936 -52.31 53.76 6.02
N PHE A 937 -53.54 53.26 6.11
CA PHE A 937 -54.04 52.11 5.36
C PHE A 937 -55.15 52.54 4.40
N GLN A 938 -55.71 51.60 3.64
CA GLN A 938 -56.72 51.93 2.64
C GLN A 938 -58.01 52.52 3.23
N ARG A 939 -58.40 52.09 4.43
CA ARG A 939 -59.69 52.42 5.05
C ARG A 939 -59.55 52.90 6.50
N GLY A 940 -58.35 53.25 6.93
CA GLY A 940 -58.07 53.75 8.25
C GLY A 940 -56.58 53.95 8.49
N TYR A 941 -56.19 54.08 9.75
CA TYR A 941 -54.80 54.22 10.16
C TYR A 941 -54.52 53.46 11.45
N ILE A 942 -53.24 53.19 11.72
CA ILE A 942 -52.76 52.71 13.02
C ILE A 942 -51.71 53.69 13.53
N GLN A 943 -51.90 54.16 14.76
CA GLN A 943 -51.01 55.09 15.45
C GLN A 943 -50.38 54.39 16.66
N TRP A 944 -49.05 54.44 16.74
CA TRP A 944 -48.32 54.22 17.98
C TRP A 944 -48.10 55.56 18.70
N TYR A 945 -48.42 55.60 19.99
CA TYR A 945 -48.32 56.77 20.83
C TYR A 945 -47.05 56.69 21.68
N SER A 946 -46.14 57.66 21.49
CA SER A 946 -44.87 57.68 22.22
C SER A 946 -45.04 57.98 23.71
N ALA A 947 -46.07 58.74 24.08
CA ALA A 947 -46.31 59.18 25.46
C ALA A 947 -46.61 58.05 26.45
N ASN A 948 -47.22 56.96 25.98
CA ASN A 948 -47.66 55.84 26.83
C ASN A 948 -47.38 54.46 26.21
N ASN A 949 -46.64 54.41 25.09
CA ASN A 949 -46.29 53.20 24.37
C ASN A 949 -47.52 52.35 23.95
N THR A 950 -48.66 52.98 23.64
CA THR A 950 -49.88 52.28 23.20
C THR A 950 -50.07 52.33 21.69
N VAL A 951 -50.80 51.36 21.13
CA VAL A 951 -51.16 51.33 19.71
C VAL A 951 -52.68 51.38 19.56
N ALA A 952 -53.19 52.24 18.70
CA ALA A 952 -54.61 52.30 18.37
C ALA A 952 -54.83 52.30 16.85
N ASP A 953 -55.78 51.49 16.40
CA ASP A 953 -56.31 51.45 15.04
C ASP A 953 -57.64 52.22 14.95
N ARG A 954 -57.86 52.94 13.85
CA ARG A 954 -59.07 53.74 13.60
C ARG A 954 -59.47 53.65 12.12
N PRO A 955 -60.77 53.46 11.81
CA PRO A 955 -61.27 53.64 10.44
C PRO A 955 -61.21 55.12 10.03
N TYR A 956 -61.18 55.36 8.72
CA TYR A 956 -61.38 56.70 8.15
C TYR A 956 -62.85 57.11 8.14
#